data_AF-A0A1H5I425-F1
#
_entry.id   AF-A0A1H5I425-F1
#
_cell.length_a   1.000
_cell.length_b   1.000
_cell.length_c   1.000
_cell.angle_alpha   90.00
_cell.angle_beta   90.00
_cell.angle_gamma   90.00
#
_symmetry.space_group_name_H-M   'P 1'
#
loop_
_entity.id
_entity.type
_entity.pdbx_description
1 polymer ?
#
loop_
_entity_poly.entity_id
_entity_poly.type
_entity_poly.pdbx_seq_one_letter_code
_entity_poly.pdbx_strand_id
1 'polypeptide(L)'
;MTQTTAGETSHELPKAASAPVIAQHEATLKALPFADTRDFDDAARGFLGTIENARVTSAQGRVVWSLEPYGFLSEEKAPATVDPSLWRQSRLNMHHGLFEVVPGVYQVRGLDIANMTLIEGDKGVIVVDTLTSIEGARAAMELYFQHRGKRPVAAVIFTHTHTDHWGGARGVLDDAMLAAGVPIIAPNFFMEHAVSENIIAGPAMLRRAQYQFGPFLAKGVRGQVDCGLGKTMAAGGVALLRPTDLIIATGDKRVIDGVEFEFQMAPNSEAPAEMHFFLPRYKLLNLAENCTHNFHNLLPFRGADVRDALAWSKYLGEALQMWGGKAEAMCGQHHWPVWGRERIDTMIRQQRDLYKYAHDQTIRLMNHGLNAAEIAETIRLPSSLEGAWHGRGYYGHIRHNVKAIYQKYLGWYDANPVNLDSLPPVEAGKKYVEYMGGADAILKRATADFAKGEFRFVAQAVSHLVFAKPDNQAARALLADTFEQLGYAAESSTWRNAYLFGAQELRQGMPKTPPRSPMPRETLAALRTEQLWDVLGIRLNGPKAEGKRIVLNWNFTDTGETFVLNLENSALTYVKGAQAADAHASFTLARSVLDEVIAKLTTFPEAVGVGKVKVSGEPLWLGELMMLMDEFPRMFEIVEPKRTVVT
;
A
#
# COMPACT_ATOMS: atom_id res chain seq x y z
N MET A 1 31.03 3.33 -40.26
CA MET A 1 29.81 4.16 -40.43
C MET A 1 28.62 3.22 -40.41
N THR A 2 27.87 3.24 -39.30
CA THR A 2 26.46 2.83 -39.22
C THR A 2 25.97 3.36 -37.88
N GLN A 3 25.65 4.65 -37.85
CA GLN A 3 24.85 5.23 -36.77
C GLN A 3 23.44 4.65 -36.92
N THR A 4 23.06 3.77 -36.00
CA THR A 4 21.66 3.46 -35.74
C THR A 4 21.02 4.70 -35.15
N THR A 5 20.18 5.34 -35.95
CA THR A 5 19.30 6.44 -35.54
C THR A 5 18.37 5.94 -34.43
N ALA A 6 18.57 6.45 -33.21
CA ALA A 6 17.55 6.37 -32.18
C ALA A 6 16.30 7.09 -32.71
N GLY A 7 15.22 6.35 -32.94
CA GLY A 7 13.95 6.93 -33.34
C GLY A 7 13.50 7.94 -32.29
N GLU A 8 13.21 9.17 -32.74
CA GLU A 8 12.48 10.15 -31.96
C GLU A 8 11.15 9.51 -31.53
N THR A 9 11.04 9.16 -30.26
CA THR A 9 9.76 8.80 -29.67
C THR A 9 8.94 10.09 -29.68
N SER A 10 7.95 10.17 -30.57
CA SER A 10 6.98 11.25 -30.53
C SER A 10 6.29 11.22 -29.17
N HIS A 11 6.63 12.15 -28.28
CA HIS A 11 5.99 12.29 -26.98
C HIS A 11 4.54 12.72 -27.19
N GLU A 12 3.66 11.76 -27.38
CA GLU A 12 2.23 12.04 -27.52
C GLU A 12 1.71 12.62 -26.20
N LEU A 13 1.29 13.89 -26.25
CA LEU A 13 0.81 14.62 -25.08
C LEU A 13 -0.56 14.09 -24.62
N PRO A 14 -0.88 14.18 -23.31
CA PRO A 14 -2.20 13.86 -22.80
C PRO A 14 -3.33 14.59 -23.54
N LYS A 15 -4.39 13.87 -23.91
CA LYS A 15 -5.56 14.39 -24.64
C LYS A 15 -6.55 15.09 -23.69
N ALA A 16 -7.49 15.83 -24.27
CA ALA A 16 -8.63 16.39 -23.54
C ALA A 16 -9.63 15.28 -23.15
N ALA A 17 -10.49 15.56 -22.16
CA ALA A 17 -11.61 14.69 -21.86
C ALA A 17 -12.62 14.70 -23.03
N SER A 18 -13.10 13.52 -23.38
CA SER A 18 -14.12 13.31 -24.40
C SER A 18 -15.52 13.67 -23.90
N ALA A 19 -16.47 13.86 -24.82
CA ALA A 19 -17.85 14.18 -24.47
C ALA A 19 -18.51 13.15 -23.54
N PRO A 20 -18.33 11.82 -23.69
CA PRO A 20 -18.84 10.84 -22.75
C PRO A 20 -18.31 11.01 -21.32
N VAL A 21 -17.02 11.34 -21.16
CA VAL A 21 -16.42 11.59 -19.84
C VAL A 21 -17.03 12.84 -19.20
N ILE A 22 -17.15 13.93 -19.97
CA ILE A 22 -17.78 15.18 -19.50
C ILE A 22 -19.23 14.94 -19.06
N ALA A 23 -20.00 14.21 -19.86
CA ALA A 23 -21.38 13.86 -19.53
C ALA A 23 -21.48 13.02 -18.25
N GLN A 24 -20.52 12.12 -18.00
CA GLN A 24 -20.44 11.37 -16.75
C GLN A 24 -20.17 12.30 -15.56
N HIS A 25 -19.23 13.25 -15.69
CA HIS A 25 -18.96 14.23 -14.62
C HIS A 25 -20.19 15.09 -14.31
N GLU A 26 -20.94 15.52 -15.33
CA GLU A 26 -22.20 16.24 -15.14
C GLU A 26 -23.26 15.39 -14.42
N ALA A 27 -23.30 14.08 -14.68
CA ALA A 27 -24.16 13.16 -13.96
C ALA A 27 -23.74 13.00 -12.49
N THR A 28 -22.43 12.89 -12.22
CA THR A 28 -21.88 12.87 -10.84
C THR A 28 -22.29 14.12 -10.06
N LEU A 29 -22.17 15.31 -10.67
CA LEU A 29 -22.57 16.58 -10.05
C LEU A 29 -24.06 16.65 -9.68
N LYS A 30 -24.93 16.01 -10.46
CA LYS A 30 -26.37 15.95 -10.19
C LYS A 30 -26.73 14.90 -9.15
N ALA A 31 -25.97 13.81 -9.08
CA ALA A 31 -26.29 12.66 -8.24
C ALA A 31 -25.80 12.80 -6.78
N LEU A 32 -24.68 13.50 -6.57
CA LEU A 32 -24.04 13.59 -5.24
C LEU A 32 -24.34 14.92 -4.53
N PRO A 33 -24.36 14.94 -3.19
CA PRO A 33 -24.75 16.12 -2.41
C PRO A 33 -23.60 17.14 -2.28
N PHE A 34 -23.16 17.75 -3.39
CA PHE A 34 -22.06 18.74 -3.41
C PHE A 34 -22.33 19.99 -2.56
N ALA A 35 -23.60 20.27 -2.23
CA ALA A 35 -23.97 21.33 -1.29
C ALA A 35 -23.56 21.02 0.17
N ASP A 36 -23.29 19.75 0.51
CA ASP A 36 -22.71 19.37 1.80
C ASP A 36 -21.20 19.57 1.81
N THR A 37 -20.79 20.72 2.34
CA THR A 37 -19.39 21.16 2.44
C THR A 37 -18.80 20.96 3.83
N ARG A 38 -19.49 20.27 4.75
CA ARG A 38 -19.07 20.15 6.16
C ARG A 38 -17.67 19.56 6.34
N ASP A 39 -17.27 18.64 5.47
CA ASP A 39 -15.93 18.06 5.52
C ASP A 39 -14.82 19.12 5.41
N PHE A 40 -15.04 20.22 4.69
CA PHE A 40 -14.06 21.30 4.60
C PHE A 40 -13.90 22.03 5.94
N ASP A 41 -15.00 22.21 6.68
CA ASP A 41 -14.96 22.79 8.02
C ASP A 41 -14.24 21.85 9.00
N ASP A 42 -14.58 20.56 8.98
CA ASP A 42 -13.94 19.55 9.84
C ASP A 42 -12.45 19.35 9.49
N ALA A 43 -12.09 19.42 8.21
CA ALA A 43 -10.70 19.37 7.74
C ALA A 43 -9.90 20.64 8.08
N ALA A 44 -10.54 21.79 8.25
CA ALA A 44 -9.86 23.02 8.70
C ALA A 44 -9.80 23.15 10.23
N ARG A 45 -10.70 22.47 10.95
CA ARG A 45 -10.88 22.65 12.39
C ARG A 45 -9.62 22.31 13.19
N GLY A 46 -9.29 23.20 14.13
CA GLY A 46 -8.20 23.02 15.08
C GLY A 46 -6.81 23.36 14.53
N PHE A 47 -6.70 23.95 13.34
CA PHE A 47 -5.40 24.31 12.75
C PHE A 47 -4.58 25.23 13.67
N LEU A 48 -3.30 24.87 13.88
CA LEU A 48 -2.36 25.63 14.70
C LEU A 48 -1.20 26.24 13.88
N GLY A 49 -0.74 25.51 12.87
CA GLY A 49 0.38 25.92 12.03
C GLY A 49 0.85 24.81 11.09
N THR A 50 1.74 25.14 10.16
CA THR A 50 2.23 24.19 9.15
C THR A 50 3.66 24.52 8.72
N ILE A 51 4.28 23.58 8.01
CA ILE A 51 5.49 23.82 7.22
C ILE A 51 5.04 24.35 5.86
N GLU A 52 5.70 25.41 5.36
CA GLU A 52 5.38 25.99 4.05
C GLU A 52 5.37 24.89 2.96
N ASN A 53 4.24 24.78 2.26
CA ASN A 53 3.98 23.76 1.23
C ASN A 53 4.17 22.30 1.69
N ALA A 54 4.15 22.02 3.00
CA ALA A 54 4.56 20.75 3.58
C ALA A 54 5.94 20.26 3.08
N ARG A 55 6.87 21.16 2.77
CA ARG A 55 8.13 20.80 2.13
C ARG A 55 9.09 20.13 3.12
N VAL A 56 9.29 18.82 2.98
CA VAL A 56 10.23 18.02 3.79
C VAL A 56 11.39 17.54 2.92
N THR A 57 12.61 17.69 3.43
CA THR A 57 13.85 17.32 2.71
C THR A 57 14.68 16.30 3.47
N SER A 58 15.45 15.48 2.74
CA SER A 58 16.52 14.67 3.33
C SER A 58 17.67 15.54 3.82
N ALA A 59 18.58 14.94 4.60
CA ALA A 59 19.80 15.61 5.06
C ALA A 59 20.69 16.14 3.91
N GLN A 60 20.55 15.57 2.72
CA GLN A 60 21.26 15.98 1.49
C GLN A 60 20.48 17.01 0.65
N GLY A 61 19.36 17.54 1.16
CA GLY A 61 18.55 18.57 0.49
C GLY A 61 17.58 18.06 -0.58
N ARG A 62 17.46 16.74 -0.78
CA ARG A 62 16.47 16.17 -1.71
C ARG A 62 15.07 16.28 -1.12
N VAL A 63 14.09 16.75 -1.90
CA VAL A 63 12.69 16.77 -1.48
C VAL A 63 12.17 15.34 -1.32
N VAL A 64 11.70 15.02 -0.12
CA VAL A 64 11.09 13.74 0.26
C VAL A 64 9.56 13.81 0.16
N TRP A 65 9.01 14.96 0.51
CA TRP A 65 7.59 15.28 0.45
C TRP A 65 7.37 16.77 0.16
N SER A 66 6.35 17.10 -0.62
CA SER A 66 5.89 18.47 -0.83
C SER A 66 4.48 18.48 -1.42
N LEU A 67 3.65 19.42 -0.98
CA LEU A 67 2.35 19.72 -1.55
C LEU A 67 2.38 20.86 -2.58
N GLU A 68 3.53 21.53 -2.75
CA GLU A 68 3.71 22.61 -3.74
C GLU A 68 3.24 22.21 -5.16
N PRO A 69 3.55 21.00 -5.69
CA PRO A 69 3.11 20.60 -7.03
C PRO A 69 1.59 20.44 -7.17
N TYR A 70 0.84 20.43 -6.07
CA TYR A 70 -0.61 20.28 -6.03
C TYR A 70 -1.35 21.61 -5.95
N GLY A 71 -0.67 22.76 -6.12
CA GLY A 71 -1.29 24.09 -6.09
C GLY A 71 -2.45 24.29 -7.07
N PHE A 72 -2.54 23.47 -8.13
CA PHE A 72 -3.67 23.44 -9.07
C PHE A 72 -5.01 23.04 -8.40
N LEU A 73 -5.00 22.45 -7.21
CA LEU A 73 -6.19 22.13 -6.42
C LEU A 73 -6.78 23.35 -5.68
N SER A 74 -6.18 24.53 -5.79
CA SER A 74 -6.77 25.78 -5.29
C SER A 74 -8.06 26.15 -6.02
N GLU A 75 -8.22 25.70 -7.27
CA GLU A 75 -9.44 25.88 -8.05
C GLU A 75 -10.61 25.08 -7.47
N GLU A 76 -11.72 25.76 -7.18
CA GLU A 76 -12.90 25.10 -6.61
C GLU A 76 -13.56 24.15 -7.60
N LYS A 77 -13.65 24.58 -8.86
CA LYS A 77 -14.33 23.84 -9.92
C LYS A 77 -13.44 22.72 -10.45
N ALA A 78 -13.97 21.51 -10.47
CA ALA A 78 -13.29 20.37 -11.07
C ALA A 78 -13.06 20.59 -12.58
N PRO A 79 -11.84 20.32 -13.10
CA PRO A 79 -11.58 20.32 -14.53
C PRO A 79 -12.26 19.11 -15.19
N ALA A 80 -12.57 19.21 -16.48
CA ALA A 80 -13.20 18.12 -17.25
C ALA A 80 -12.40 16.80 -17.29
N THR A 81 -11.14 16.79 -16.86
CA THR A 81 -10.26 15.62 -16.85
C THR A 81 -10.15 14.96 -15.47
N VAL A 82 -10.93 15.40 -14.48
CA VAL A 82 -10.96 14.79 -13.13
C VAL A 82 -12.41 14.67 -12.69
N ASP A 83 -12.78 13.49 -12.18
CA ASP A 83 -14.11 13.30 -11.60
C ASP A 83 -14.36 14.32 -10.46
N PRO A 84 -15.52 15.00 -10.44
CA PRO A 84 -15.78 16.07 -9.49
C PRO A 84 -15.84 15.60 -8.02
N SER A 85 -16.22 14.34 -7.78
CA SER A 85 -16.19 13.74 -6.44
C SER A 85 -14.75 13.51 -5.98
N LEU A 86 -13.90 12.96 -6.86
CA LEU A 86 -12.46 12.82 -6.59
C LEU A 86 -11.79 14.20 -6.41
N TRP A 87 -12.18 15.20 -7.19
CA TRP A 87 -11.67 16.56 -7.04
C TRP A 87 -11.98 17.16 -5.66
N ARG A 88 -13.21 16.99 -5.17
CA ARG A 88 -13.60 17.36 -3.80
C ARG A 88 -12.67 16.70 -2.77
N GLN A 89 -12.50 15.38 -2.84
CA GLN A 89 -11.63 14.65 -1.93
C GLN A 89 -10.17 15.11 -2.01
N SER A 90 -9.69 15.34 -3.23
CA SER A 90 -8.35 15.85 -3.48
C SER A 90 -8.17 17.22 -2.81
N ARG A 91 -9.16 18.12 -2.89
CA ARG A 91 -9.07 19.41 -2.19
C ARG A 91 -9.06 19.25 -0.66
N LEU A 92 -9.87 18.36 -0.11
CA LEU A 92 -9.88 18.08 1.33
C LEU A 92 -8.52 17.55 1.82
N ASN A 93 -7.87 16.69 1.05
CA ASN A 93 -6.54 16.18 1.35
C ASN A 93 -5.41 17.22 1.22
N MET A 94 -5.69 18.47 0.80
CA MET A 94 -4.71 19.58 0.83
C MET A 94 -4.61 20.25 2.21
N HIS A 95 -5.56 20.00 3.12
CA HIS A 95 -5.49 20.50 4.49
C HIS A 95 -4.35 19.80 5.24
N HIS A 96 -3.26 20.54 5.50
CA HIS A 96 -2.03 20.01 6.05
C HIS A 96 -1.48 20.89 7.17
N GLY A 97 -0.64 20.30 8.02
CA GLY A 97 -0.06 20.95 9.19
C GLY A 97 -0.44 20.26 10.50
N LEU A 98 -0.30 20.99 11.60
CA LEU A 98 -0.66 20.57 12.94
C LEU A 98 -2.06 21.05 13.30
N PHE A 99 -2.90 20.13 13.77
CA PHE A 99 -4.27 20.37 14.18
C PHE A 99 -4.51 19.87 15.61
N GLU A 100 -5.19 20.66 16.44
CA GLU A 100 -5.77 20.20 17.70
C GLU A 100 -7.08 19.45 17.42
N VAL A 101 -7.15 18.17 17.80
CA VAL A 101 -8.38 17.36 17.69
C VAL A 101 -9.30 17.67 18.87
N VAL A 102 -8.73 17.58 20.07
CA VAL A 102 -9.30 18.00 21.35
C VAL A 102 -8.14 18.51 22.23
N PRO A 103 -8.37 19.34 23.26
CA PRO A 103 -7.28 19.83 24.10
C PRO A 103 -6.41 18.69 24.64
N GLY A 104 -5.10 18.73 24.32
CA GLY A 104 -4.13 17.69 24.68
C GLY A 104 -3.96 16.55 23.65
N VAL A 105 -4.72 16.54 22.56
CA VAL A 105 -4.52 15.58 21.45
C VAL A 105 -4.43 16.31 20.11
N TYR A 106 -3.35 16.05 19.39
CA TYR A 106 -3.00 16.72 18.14
C TYR A 106 -2.80 15.71 17.01
N GLN A 107 -3.00 16.15 15.77
CA GLN A 107 -2.62 15.40 14.58
C GLN A 107 -1.78 16.27 13.65
N VAL A 108 -0.67 15.72 13.17
CA VAL A 108 0.03 16.25 12.01
C VAL A 108 -0.49 15.53 10.78
N ARG A 109 -1.03 16.30 9.82
CA ARG A 109 -1.70 15.79 8.62
C ARG A 109 -1.08 16.35 7.36
N GLY A 110 -1.12 15.59 6.27
CA GLY A 110 -0.66 16.04 4.94
C GLY A 110 0.84 16.27 4.80
N LEU A 111 1.66 15.80 5.76
CA LEU A 111 3.13 15.70 5.64
C LEU A 111 3.58 14.33 5.12
N ASP A 112 2.65 13.40 4.95
CA ASP A 112 2.80 12.08 4.34
C ASP A 112 1.40 11.60 3.88
N ILE A 113 1.25 10.34 3.47
CA ILE A 113 -0.06 9.71 3.20
C ILE A 113 -0.91 9.56 4.47
N ALA A 114 -0.26 9.18 5.58
CA ALA A 114 -0.86 8.98 6.89
C ALA A 114 -0.74 10.23 7.77
N ASN A 115 -1.49 10.20 8.87
CA ASN A 115 -1.40 11.17 9.94
C ASN A 115 -0.46 10.64 11.05
N MET A 116 0.14 11.56 11.80
CA MET A 116 0.78 11.25 13.07
C MET A 116 -0.07 11.85 14.19
N THR A 117 -0.52 11.03 15.13
CA THR A 117 -1.33 11.49 16.27
C THR A 117 -0.46 11.62 17.52
N LEU A 118 -0.62 12.72 18.25
CA LEU A 118 0.22 13.11 19.39
C LEU A 118 -0.67 13.36 20.59
N ILE A 119 -0.55 12.51 21.62
CA ILE A 119 -1.37 12.56 22.82
C ILE A 119 -0.49 13.03 23.98
N GLU A 120 -0.78 14.21 24.52
CA GLU A 120 -0.09 14.73 25.70
C GLU A 120 -0.47 13.89 26.93
N GLY A 121 0.55 13.31 27.57
CA GLY A 121 0.40 12.65 28.87
C GLY A 121 0.79 13.58 30.02
N ASP A 122 1.03 13.01 31.19
CA ASP A 122 1.39 13.74 32.39
C ASP A 122 2.82 14.29 32.34
N LYS A 123 3.75 13.59 31.68
CA LYS A 123 5.18 13.99 31.61
C LYS A 123 5.67 14.24 30.18
N GLY A 124 5.07 13.58 29.20
CA GLY A 124 5.57 13.50 27.84
C GLY A 124 4.47 13.56 26.78
N VAL A 125 4.77 12.94 25.64
CA VAL A 125 3.85 12.77 24.51
C VAL A 125 3.90 11.31 24.04
N ILE A 126 2.72 10.73 23.83
CA ILE A 126 2.54 9.42 23.22
C ILE A 126 2.32 9.64 21.73
N VAL A 127 3.13 9.02 20.89
CA VAL A 127 3.07 9.14 19.43
C VAL A 127 2.34 7.92 18.89
N VAL A 128 1.24 8.14 18.18
CA VAL A 128 0.50 7.07 17.50
C VAL A 128 0.71 7.23 16.00
N ASP A 129 1.30 6.19 15.43
CA ASP A 129 1.78 6.08 14.06
C ASP A 129 2.82 7.15 13.68
N THR A 130 3.76 6.74 12.82
CA THR A 130 5.03 7.45 12.61
C THR A 130 5.30 7.78 11.15
N LEU A 131 4.24 7.89 10.34
CA LEU A 131 4.32 8.21 8.91
C LEU A 131 5.13 7.18 8.11
N THR A 132 5.20 7.35 6.78
CA THR A 132 6.00 6.49 5.90
C THR A 132 7.49 6.72 6.10
N SER A 133 7.90 7.99 6.23
CA SER A 133 9.30 8.39 6.15
C SER A 133 9.89 8.93 7.46
N ILE A 134 11.14 8.58 7.71
CA ILE A 134 11.94 9.09 8.84
C ILE A 134 12.03 10.62 8.82
N GLU A 135 12.20 11.20 7.63
CA GLU A 135 12.23 12.66 7.45
C GLU A 135 10.88 13.30 7.76
N GLY A 136 9.78 12.73 7.26
CA GLY A 136 8.43 13.22 7.53
C GLY A 136 8.09 13.18 9.02
N ALA A 137 8.39 12.06 9.68
CA ALA A 137 8.12 11.87 11.10
C ALA A 137 8.89 12.87 11.98
N ARG A 138 10.16 13.12 11.66
CA ARG A 138 10.97 14.13 12.34
C ARG A 138 10.39 15.54 12.16
N ALA A 139 10.02 15.89 10.92
CA ALA A 139 9.42 17.19 10.62
C ALA A 139 8.07 17.39 11.35
N ALA A 140 7.27 16.32 11.47
CA ALA A 140 6.02 16.34 12.23
C ALA A 140 6.25 16.57 13.73
N MET A 141 7.22 15.89 14.33
CA MET A 141 7.60 16.10 15.74
C MET A 141 8.13 17.52 15.98
N GLU A 142 8.98 18.03 15.08
CA GLU A 142 9.50 19.40 15.16
C GLU A 142 8.39 20.43 15.06
N LEU A 143 7.45 20.27 14.13
CA LEU A 143 6.28 21.14 14.01
C LEU A 143 5.45 21.14 15.30
N TYR A 144 5.18 19.96 15.87
CA TYR A 144 4.50 19.87 17.16
C TYR A 144 5.24 20.61 18.27
N PHE A 145 6.56 20.41 18.39
CA PHE A 145 7.36 21.07 19.43
C PHE A 145 7.39 22.59 19.31
N GLN A 146 7.32 23.14 18.10
CA GLN A 146 7.23 24.59 17.87
C GLN A 146 5.96 25.19 18.49
N HIS A 147 4.85 24.46 18.51
CA HIS A 147 3.56 24.94 19.01
C HIS A 147 3.26 24.52 20.46
N ARG A 148 3.77 23.37 20.91
CA ARG A 148 3.40 22.74 22.19
C ARG A 148 4.55 22.65 23.20
N GLY A 149 5.75 23.04 22.78
CA GLY A 149 6.98 22.90 23.55
C GLY A 149 7.57 21.49 23.47
N LYS A 150 8.87 21.37 23.77
CA LYS A 150 9.56 20.07 23.77
C LYS A 150 9.07 19.21 24.94
N ARG A 151 8.54 18.04 24.61
CA ARG A 151 8.13 17.01 25.56
C ARG A 151 8.84 15.70 25.22
N PRO A 152 9.29 14.92 26.21
CA PRO A 152 9.88 13.61 25.93
C PRO A 152 8.85 12.68 25.31
N VAL A 153 9.28 11.83 24.38
CA VAL A 153 8.45 10.75 23.85
C VAL A 153 8.28 9.71 24.95
N ALA A 154 7.04 9.51 25.39
CA ALA A 154 6.71 8.60 26.48
C ALA A 154 6.42 7.18 25.98
N ALA A 155 5.85 7.06 24.78
CA ALA A 155 5.58 5.80 24.10
C ALA A 155 5.37 6.04 22.60
N VAL A 156 5.58 5.01 21.80
CA VAL A 156 5.14 4.95 20.40
C VAL A 156 4.12 3.82 20.26
N ILE A 157 3.03 4.07 19.55
CA ILE A 157 2.00 3.07 19.24
C ILE A 157 1.94 2.92 17.72
N PHE A 158 2.06 1.69 17.22
CA PHE A 158 1.73 1.35 15.84
C PHE A 158 0.33 0.74 15.82
N THR A 159 -0.62 1.38 15.15
CA THR A 159 -2.00 0.88 15.10
C THR A 159 -2.11 -0.42 14.32
N HIS A 160 -1.31 -0.56 13.26
CA HIS A 160 -1.31 -1.75 12.39
C HIS A 160 -0.05 -1.85 11.50
N THR A 161 0.00 -2.86 10.65
CA THR A 161 1.23 -3.36 10.01
C THR A 161 1.65 -2.68 8.70
N HIS A 162 1.00 -1.59 8.26
CA HIS A 162 1.38 -0.91 7.00
C HIS A 162 2.47 0.14 7.18
N THR A 163 3.30 0.27 6.14
CA THR A 163 4.57 1.02 6.21
C THR A 163 4.39 2.50 6.52
N ASP A 164 3.27 3.09 6.14
CA ASP A 164 2.90 4.47 6.44
C ASP A 164 2.58 4.74 7.91
N HIS A 165 2.56 3.71 8.76
CA HIS A 165 2.27 3.83 10.19
C HIS A 165 3.47 3.55 11.08
N TRP A 166 4.47 2.82 10.59
CA TRP A 166 5.70 2.51 11.35
C TRP A 166 7.00 2.95 10.66
N GLY A 167 6.94 3.31 9.38
CA GLY A 167 8.12 3.50 8.54
C GLY A 167 9.05 4.63 8.98
N GLY A 168 8.47 5.69 9.54
CA GLY A 168 9.21 6.83 10.07
C GLY A 168 9.60 6.74 11.55
N ALA A 169 9.51 5.57 12.19
CA ALA A 169 9.77 5.42 13.63
C ALA A 169 11.12 6.00 14.09
N ARG A 170 12.19 5.90 13.29
CA ARG A 170 13.52 6.51 13.57
C ARG A 170 13.56 8.04 13.46
N GLY A 171 12.51 8.66 12.94
CA GLY A 171 12.30 10.11 13.02
C GLY A 171 11.78 10.55 14.37
N VAL A 172 11.25 9.62 15.17
CA VAL A 172 10.68 9.84 16.51
C VAL A 172 11.59 9.29 17.61
N LEU A 173 12.16 8.09 17.41
CA LEU A 173 12.98 7.36 18.38
C LEU A 173 14.44 7.31 17.95
N ASP A 174 15.32 7.83 18.80
CA ASP A 174 16.77 7.70 18.68
C ASP A 174 17.32 6.54 19.52
N ASP A 175 18.63 6.29 19.42
CA ASP A 175 19.29 5.18 20.14
C ASP A 175 19.24 5.36 21.66
N ALA A 176 19.27 6.59 22.16
CA ALA A 176 19.21 6.87 23.59
C ALA A 176 17.82 6.55 24.15
N MET A 177 16.76 6.88 23.42
CA MET A 177 15.37 6.55 23.77
C MET A 177 15.12 5.04 23.75
N LEU A 178 15.63 4.34 22.73
CA LEU A 178 15.53 2.88 22.64
C LEU A 178 16.30 2.21 23.79
N ALA A 179 17.51 2.67 24.10
CA ALA A 179 18.29 2.16 25.22
C ALA A 179 17.66 2.46 26.58
N ALA A 180 16.95 3.59 26.70
CA ALA A 180 16.18 3.94 27.90
C ALA A 180 14.87 3.13 28.05
N GLY A 181 14.51 2.31 27.05
CA GLY A 181 13.34 1.44 27.09
C GLY A 181 12.02 2.16 26.85
N VAL A 182 11.99 3.21 26.01
CA VAL A 182 10.72 3.81 25.56
C VAL A 182 9.86 2.73 24.90
N PRO A 183 8.63 2.48 25.40
CA PRO A 183 7.79 1.40 24.90
C PRO A 183 7.30 1.65 23.48
N ILE A 184 7.31 0.59 22.67
CA ILE A 184 6.75 0.53 21.33
C ILE A 184 5.62 -0.49 21.38
N ILE A 185 4.38 -0.02 21.33
CA ILE A 185 3.17 -0.81 21.53
C ILE A 185 2.56 -1.11 20.16
N ALA A 186 2.16 -2.36 19.92
CA ALA A 186 1.56 -2.77 18.66
C ALA A 186 0.49 -3.85 18.87
N PRO A 187 -0.40 -4.10 17.88
CA PRO A 187 -1.30 -5.25 17.94
C PRO A 187 -0.51 -6.57 17.93
N ASN A 188 -1.08 -7.61 18.55
CA ASN A 188 -0.53 -8.96 18.47
C ASN A 188 -0.32 -9.40 17.00
N PHE A 189 0.70 -10.22 16.77
CA PHE A 189 1.18 -10.63 15.43
C PHE A 189 1.68 -9.52 14.50
N PHE A 190 1.91 -8.30 14.99
CA PHE A 190 2.45 -7.19 14.19
C PHE A 190 3.70 -7.59 13.38
N MET A 191 4.72 -8.16 14.04
CA MET A 191 5.97 -8.53 13.36
C MET A 191 5.82 -9.66 12.35
N GLU A 192 4.79 -10.50 12.51
CA GLU A 192 4.55 -11.55 11.53
C GLU A 192 4.05 -10.96 10.22
N HIS A 193 3.05 -10.10 10.33
CA HIS A 193 2.38 -9.56 9.16
C HIS A 193 3.08 -8.36 8.53
N ALA A 194 3.83 -7.56 9.30
CA ALA A 194 4.70 -6.53 8.74
C ALA A 194 5.72 -7.12 7.74
N VAL A 195 6.10 -8.38 7.95
CA VAL A 195 7.05 -9.11 7.09
C VAL A 195 6.34 -9.86 5.97
N SER A 196 5.32 -10.65 6.30
CA SER A 196 4.61 -11.46 5.30
C SER A 196 4.00 -10.59 4.21
N GLU A 197 3.46 -9.43 4.57
CA GLU A 197 2.84 -8.52 3.61
C GLU A 197 3.85 -7.72 2.80
N ASN A 198 4.98 -7.28 3.38
CA ASN A 198 5.85 -6.29 2.71
C ASN A 198 7.11 -6.87 2.07
N ILE A 199 7.54 -8.07 2.48
CA ILE A 199 8.85 -8.62 2.11
C ILE A 199 8.72 -9.79 1.13
N ILE A 200 7.88 -10.79 1.42
CA ILE A 200 7.77 -12.04 0.65
C ILE A 200 7.45 -11.78 -0.83
N ALA A 201 6.35 -11.08 -1.11
CA ALA A 201 5.96 -10.67 -2.47
C ALA A 201 6.43 -9.24 -2.82
N GLY A 202 7.38 -8.71 -2.05
CA GLY A 202 7.77 -7.30 -2.06
C GLY A 202 8.16 -6.74 -3.44
N PRO A 203 9.00 -7.40 -4.25
CA PRO A 203 9.36 -6.91 -5.59
C PRO A 203 8.14 -6.71 -6.51
N ALA A 204 7.24 -7.69 -6.56
CA ALA A 204 6.04 -7.62 -7.39
C ALA A 204 5.06 -6.56 -6.88
N MET A 205 4.86 -6.51 -5.56
CA MET A 205 3.96 -5.54 -4.92
C MET A 205 4.43 -4.11 -5.14
N LEU A 206 5.72 -3.83 -5.00
CA LEU A 206 6.26 -2.47 -5.18
C LEU A 206 6.19 -1.99 -6.62
N ARG A 207 6.39 -2.89 -7.59
CA ARG A 207 6.19 -2.55 -9.01
C ARG A 207 4.72 -2.23 -9.28
N ARG A 208 3.77 -3.03 -8.77
CA ARG A 208 2.32 -2.78 -8.90
C ARG A 208 1.86 -1.54 -8.12
N ALA A 209 2.46 -1.23 -6.99
CA ALA A 209 2.17 -0.04 -6.19
C ALA A 209 2.44 1.26 -6.98
N GLN A 210 3.33 1.24 -7.98
CA GLN A 210 3.53 2.39 -8.87
C GLN A 210 2.29 2.72 -9.69
N TYR A 211 1.51 1.71 -10.11
CA TYR A 211 0.21 1.92 -10.75
C TYR A 211 -0.80 2.48 -9.75
N GLN A 212 -0.88 1.91 -8.53
CA GLN A 212 -1.84 2.34 -7.52
C GLN A 212 -1.62 3.80 -7.07
N PHE A 213 -0.37 4.18 -6.78
CA PHE A 213 -0.05 5.48 -6.19
C PHE A 213 0.44 6.54 -7.20
N GLY A 214 0.77 6.12 -8.42
CA GLY A 214 1.22 7.01 -9.49
C GLY A 214 2.42 7.91 -9.11
N PRO A 215 3.50 7.42 -8.46
CA PRO A 215 4.59 8.28 -8.01
C PRO A 215 5.38 8.94 -9.16
N PHE A 216 5.32 8.36 -10.36
CA PHE A 216 5.98 8.86 -11.57
C PHE A 216 5.06 9.60 -12.53
N LEU A 217 3.76 9.72 -12.20
CA LEU A 217 2.85 10.58 -12.94
C LEU A 217 3.14 12.04 -12.57
N ALA A 218 3.08 12.92 -13.56
CA ALA A 218 3.08 14.35 -13.30
C ALA A 218 1.92 14.73 -12.37
N LYS A 219 2.18 15.64 -11.43
CA LYS A 219 1.15 16.20 -10.56
C LYS A 219 0.36 17.23 -11.36
N GLY A 220 -0.94 17.03 -11.53
CA GLY A 220 -1.77 17.92 -12.34
C GLY A 220 -3.09 17.32 -12.80
N VAL A 221 -3.92 18.16 -13.41
CA VAL A 221 -5.30 17.84 -13.82
C VAL A 221 -5.42 16.68 -14.82
N ARG A 222 -4.35 16.34 -15.54
CA ARG A 222 -4.26 15.19 -16.46
C ARG A 222 -3.36 14.06 -15.96
N GLY A 223 -2.84 14.19 -14.74
CA GLY A 223 -1.95 13.22 -14.11
C GLY A 223 -2.47 12.80 -12.74
N GLN A 224 -1.54 12.61 -11.82
CA GLN A 224 -1.87 12.24 -10.45
C GLN A 224 -2.40 13.46 -9.68
N VAL A 225 -3.53 13.25 -8.99
CA VAL A 225 -4.23 14.28 -8.23
C VAL A 225 -4.28 13.97 -6.73
N ASP A 226 -4.35 12.68 -6.38
CA ASP A 226 -4.49 12.19 -5.01
C ASP A 226 -4.22 10.67 -4.93
N CYS A 227 -4.34 10.06 -3.76
CA CYS A 227 -4.52 8.61 -3.62
C CYS A 227 -5.80 8.23 -2.84
N GLY A 228 -6.72 9.18 -2.64
CA GLY A 228 -8.00 9.00 -1.98
C GLY A 228 -7.89 9.11 -0.46
N LEU A 229 -7.02 8.28 0.12
CA LEU A 229 -6.72 8.22 1.55
C LEU A 229 -5.79 9.35 2.03
N GLY A 230 -5.02 9.91 1.11
CA GLY A 230 -4.07 11.00 1.28
C GLY A 230 -3.55 11.45 -0.07
N LYS A 231 -2.45 12.21 -0.12
CA LYS A 231 -1.95 12.77 -1.39
C LYS A 231 -1.20 11.77 -2.25
N THR A 232 -0.20 11.09 -1.68
CA THR A 232 0.62 10.01 -2.23
C THR A 232 1.57 9.54 -1.12
N MET A 233 2.49 8.61 -1.35
CA MET A 233 3.46 8.19 -0.34
C MET A 233 4.74 9.05 -0.38
N ALA A 234 5.31 9.37 0.80
CA ALA A 234 6.61 10.04 0.87
C ALA A 234 7.76 9.16 0.36
N ALA A 235 8.76 9.79 -0.27
CA ALA A 235 9.91 9.11 -0.89
C ALA A 235 11.18 9.21 -0.01
N GLY A 236 11.05 8.91 1.27
CA GLY A 236 12.09 9.06 2.30
C GLY A 236 12.71 7.74 2.75
N GLY A 237 13.53 7.82 3.80
CA GLY A 237 14.07 6.64 4.49
C GLY A 237 12.98 5.94 5.30
N VAL A 238 13.05 4.61 5.35
CA VAL A 238 12.08 3.75 6.07
C VAL A 238 12.88 2.80 6.96
N ALA A 239 12.47 2.64 8.22
CA ALA A 239 13.08 1.68 9.15
C ALA A 239 12.02 1.03 10.03
N LEU A 240 12.02 -0.30 10.08
CA LEU A 240 11.14 -1.06 10.97
C LEU A 240 11.80 -1.21 12.34
N LEU A 241 11.10 -0.80 13.40
CA LEU A 241 11.48 -1.07 14.78
C LEU A 241 10.58 -2.15 15.37
N ARG A 242 11.18 -3.09 16.10
CA ARG A 242 10.44 -4.18 16.74
C ARG A 242 9.63 -3.64 17.93
N PRO A 243 8.31 -3.91 18.00
CA PRO A 243 7.51 -3.60 19.19
C PRO A 243 8.05 -4.31 20.44
N THR A 244 7.92 -3.65 21.59
CA THR A 244 8.35 -4.14 22.91
C THR A 244 7.18 -4.54 23.81
N ASP A 245 5.96 -4.10 23.49
CA ASP A 245 4.72 -4.46 24.18
C ASP A 245 3.62 -4.74 23.14
N LEU A 246 2.80 -5.77 23.38
CA LEU A 246 1.77 -6.20 22.45
C LEU A 246 0.40 -6.18 23.12
N ILE A 247 -0.58 -5.63 22.40
CA ILE A 247 -2.00 -5.74 22.77
C ILE A 247 -2.55 -7.03 22.18
N ILE A 248 -3.04 -7.92 23.05
CA ILE A 248 -3.40 -9.29 22.68
C ILE A 248 -4.92 -9.48 22.55
N ALA A 249 -5.72 -8.75 23.31
CA ALA A 249 -7.15 -8.96 23.40
C ALA A 249 -7.95 -7.65 23.48
N THR A 250 -9.16 -7.67 22.92
CA THR A 250 -10.15 -6.60 23.09
C THR A 250 -10.50 -6.43 24.57
N GLY A 251 -10.61 -5.18 25.01
CA GLY A 251 -10.87 -4.81 26.40
C GLY A 251 -9.60 -4.67 27.25
N ASP A 252 -8.41 -4.85 26.68
CA ASP A 252 -7.15 -4.52 27.35
C ASP A 252 -7.13 -3.03 27.72
N LYS A 253 -6.82 -2.73 28.98
CA LYS A 253 -6.72 -1.37 29.50
C LYS A 253 -5.32 -1.10 30.01
N ARG A 254 -4.70 -0.04 29.50
CA ARG A 254 -3.34 0.36 29.87
C ARG A 254 -3.34 1.81 30.31
N VAL A 255 -2.49 2.12 31.28
CA VAL A 255 -2.16 3.51 31.62
C VAL A 255 -0.78 3.81 31.06
N ILE A 256 -0.70 4.72 30.11
CA ILE A 256 0.53 5.12 29.44
C ILE A 256 0.71 6.61 29.72
N ASP A 257 1.80 6.97 30.39
CA ASP A 257 2.08 8.35 30.82
C ASP A 257 0.86 9.07 31.46
N GLY A 258 0.12 8.37 32.33
CA GLY A 258 -1.05 8.91 33.02
C GLY A 258 -2.35 8.97 32.20
N VAL A 259 -2.33 8.53 30.94
CA VAL A 259 -3.52 8.43 30.08
C VAL A 259 -4.02 6.99 30.07
N GLU A 260 -5.28 6.77 30.42
CA GLU A 260 -5.95 5.48 30.26
C GLU A 260 -6.34 5.24 28.79
N PHE A 261 -5.94 4.08 28.27
CA PHE A 261 -6.34 3.54 26.97
C PHE A 261 -7.21 2.32 27.20
N GLU A 262 -8.29 2.19 26.43
CA GLU A 262 -9.06 0.95 26.28
C GLU A 262 -8.94 0.48 24.83
N PHE A 263 -8.37 -0.69 24.59
CA PHE A 263 -8.08 -1.21 23.26
C PHE A 263 -9.14 -2.20 22.75
N GLN A 264 -9.31 -2.26 21.44
CA GLN A 264 -10.08 -3.29 20.73
C GLN A 264 -9.21 -3.88 19.63
N MET A 265 -9.08 -5.20 19.59
CA MET A 265 -8.39 -5.89 18.49
C MET A 265 -9.32 -5.98 17.28
N ALA A 266 -8.81 -5.64 16.10
CA ALA A 266 -9.53 -5.73 14.83
C ALA A 266 -8.67 -6.41 13.74
N PRO A 267 -8.25 -7.67 13.91
CA PRO A 267 -7.40 -8.34 12.92
C PRO A 267 -8.14 -8.65 11.62
N ASN A 268 -7.43 -8.63 10.50
CA ASN A 268 -7.93 -8.94 9.14
C ASN A 268 -9.02 -7.98 8.60
N SER A 269 -9.19 -6.81 9.22
CA SER A 269 -9.94 -5.69 8.66
C SER A 269 -9.09 -4.97 7.61
N GLU A 270 -8.73 -3.70 7.79
CA GLU A 270 -7.79 -3.02 6.91
C GLU A 270 -6.45 -3.76 6.84
N ALA A 271 -5.92 -4.18 7.98
CA ALA A 271 -4.68 -4.94 8.09
C ALA A 271 -4.86 -6.28 8.84
N PRO A 272 -3.99 -7.26 8.59
CA PRO A 272 -4.05 -8.56 9.28
C PRO A 272 -3.86 -8.46 10.80
N ALA A 273 -3.05 -7.50 11.27
CA ALA A 273 -2.95 -7.13 12.69
C ALA A 273 -3.21 -5.63 12.84
N GLU A 274 -4.31 -5.29 13.51
CA GLU A 274 -4.79 -3.91 13.69
C GLU A 274 -5.57 -3.80 15.00
N MET A 275 -5.57 -2.60 15.60
CA MET A 275 -6.29 -2.30 16.82
C MET A 275 -6.86 -0.87 16.85
N HIS A 276 -8.00 -0.71 17.52
CA HIS A 276 -8.59 0.58 17.87
C HIS A 276 -8.30 0.92 19.34
N PHE A 277 -8.53 2.18 19.72
CA PHE A 277 -8.52 2.56 21.13
C PHE A 277 -9.46 3.71 21.45
N PHE A 278 -9.93 3.74 22.68
CA PHE A 278 -10.67 4.85 23.28
C PHE A 278 -9.89 5.46 24.44
N LEU A 279 -9.94 6.78 24.54
CA LEU A 279 -9.30 7.57 25.61
C LEU A 279 -10.38 8.22 26.48
N PRO A 280 -10.74 7.65 27.64
CA PRO A 280 -11.82 8.20 28.48
C PRO A 280 -11.58 9.64 28.92
N ARG A 281 -10.33 9.99 29.27
CA ARG A 281 -9.92 11.36 29.67
C ARG A 281 -10.28 12.39 28.61
N TYR A 282 -10.08 12.04 27.34
CA TYR A 282 -10.27 12.93 26.20
C TYR A 282 -11.62 12.74 25.51
N LYS A 283 -12.38 11.70 25.90
CA LYS A 283 -13.57 11.20 25.18
C LYS A 283 -13.29 11.07 23.68
N LEU A 284 -12.09 10.60 23.33
CA LEU A 284 -11.61 10.49 21.96
C LEU A 284 -11.60 9.02 21.57
N LEU A 285 -12.20 8.71 20.43
CA LEU A 285 -12.15 7.40 19.81
C LEU A 285 -11.20 7.43 18.61
N ASN A 286 -10.27 6.48 18.55
CA ASN A 286 -9.43 6.25 17.38
C ASN A 286 -9.73 4.88 16.78
N LEU A 287 -10.24 4.85 15.55
CA LEU A 287 -10.59 3.63 14.82
C LEU A 287 -9.55 3.25 13.77
N ALA A 288 -8.28 3.59 14.03
CA ALA A 288 -7.14 3.31 13.17
C ALA A 288 -7.41 3.69 11.70
N GLU A 289 -7.44 2.70 10.81
CA GLU A 289 -7.75 2.87 9.39
C GLU A 289 -9.09 2.21 8.99
N ASN A 290 -9.80 1.65 9.98
CA ASN A 290 -11.06 0.95 9.80
C ASN A 290 -12.30 1.85 9.66
N CYS A 291 -12.21 3.13 10.02
CA CYS A 291 -13.29 4.09 9.85
C CYS A 291 -12.70 5.44 9.39
N THR A 292 -12.62 5.62 8.08
CA THR A 292 -12.04 6.81 7.45
C THR A 292 -13.08 7.50 6.55
N HIS A 293 -12.71 8.62 5.91
CA HIS A 293 -13.58 9.37 4.99
C HIS A 293 -13.57 8.80 3.57
N ASN A 294 -13.52 7.47 3.42
CA ASN A 294 -13.74 6.77 2.16
C ASN A 294 -14.20 5.32 2.39
N PHE A 295 -14.66 4.66 1.32
CA PHE A 295 -14.74 3.21 1.27
C PHE A 295 -13.34 2.64 1.02
N HIS A 296 -12.81 1.90 1.98
CA HIS A 296 -11.44 1.38 1.93
C HIS A 296 -11.32 0.12 1.05
N ASN A 297 -10.10 -0.27 0.72
CA ASN A 297 -9.76 -1.46 -0.04
C ASN A 297 -10.02 -2.75 0.74
N LEU A 298 -10.73 -3.70 0.12
CA LEU A 298 -10.71 -5.11 0.54
C LEU A 298 -9.60 -5.91 -0.14
N LEU A 299 -9.05 -5.38 -1.24
CA LEU A 299 -7.83 -5.87 -1.87
C LEU A 299 -7.20 -4.69 -2.62
N PRO A 300 -6.05 -4.17 -2.17
CA PRO A 300 -5.38 -3.07 -2.86
C PRO A 300 -4.76 -3.57 -4.18
N PHE A 301 -4.71 -2.71 -5.20
CA PHE A 301 -4.18 -3.05 -6.53
C PHE A 301 -2.69 -3.41 -6.54
N ARG A 302 -1.92 -2.92 -5.57
CA ARG A 302 -0.53 -3.36 -5.35
C ARG A 302 -0.42 -4.88 -5.12
N GLY A 303 -1.50 -5.53 -4.67
CA GLY A 303 -1.54 -6.93 -4.27
C GLY A 303 -1.36 -7.08 -2.76
N ALA A 304 -2.19 -7.91 -2.14
CA ALA A 304 -2.16 -8.31 -0.74
C ALA A 304 -3.05 -9.56 -0.57
N ASP A 305 -3.15 -10.08 0.65
CA ASP A 305 -4.25 -10.97 1.01
C ASP A 305 -5.58 -10.21 1.04
N VAL A 306 -6.66 -10.90 0.67
CA VAL A 306 -8.01 -10.32 0.69
C VAL A 306 -8.46 -10.08 2.13
N ARG A 307 -8.92 -8.85 2.40
CA ARG A 307 -9.46 -8.43 3.70
C ARG A 307 -10.84 -9.03 3.97
N ASP A 308 -11.17 -9.17 5.26
CA ASP A 308 -12.45 -9.72 5.69
C ASP A 308 -13.47 -8.61 5.93
N ALA A 309 -14.29 -8.30 4.91
CA ALA A 309 -15.35 -7.31 5.04
C ALA A 309 -16.39 -7.64 6.12
N LEU A 310 -16.65 -8.93 6.38
CA LEU A 310 -17.60 -9.33 7.41
C LEU A 310 -17.02 -9.10 8.80
N ALA A 311 -15.75 -9.47 9.02
CA ALA A 311 -15.06 -9.20 10.28
C ALA A 311 -14.93 -7.70 10.52
N TRP A 312 -14.52 -6.93 9.50
CA TRP A 312 -14.43 -5.47 9.56
C TRP A 312 -15.75 -4.83 10.00
N SER A 313 -16.86 -5.21 9.37
CA SER A 313 -18.19 -4.77 9.79
C SER A 313 -18.48 -5.13 11.26
N LYS A 314 -18.16 -6.36 11.71
CA LYS A 314 -18.35 -6.76 13.10
C LYS A 314 -17.53 -5.91 14.07
N TYR A 315 -16.27 -5.58 13.76
CA TYR A 315 -15.44 -4.75 14.63
C TYR A 315 -15.98 -3.33 14.77
N LEU A 316 -16.52 -2.73 13.71
CA LEU A 316 -17.21 -1.44 13.79
C LEU A 316 -18.51 -1.53 14.62
N GLY A 317 -19.23 -2.66 14.52
CA GLY A 317 -20.38 -2.95 15.38
C GLY A 317 -20.01 -3.10 16.86
N GLU A 318 -18.90 -3.79 17.15
CA GLU A 318 -18.37 -3.96 18.50
C GLU A 318 -17.85 -2.63 19.06
N ALA A 319 -17.21 -1.78 18.25
CA ALA A 319 -16.79 -0.43 18.65
C ALA A 319 -17.99 0.44 19.06
N LEU A 320 -19.12 0.36 18.34
CA LEU A 320 -20.37 1.01 18.74
C LEU A 320 -20.90 0.47 20.07
N GLN A 321 -20.80 -0.84 20.31
CA GLN A 321 -21.24 -1.43 21.58
C GLN A 321 -20.35 -0.99 22.74
N MET A 322 -19.03 -0.91 22.53
CA MET A 322 -18.07 -0.52 23.56
C MET A 322 -18.12 0.99 23.85
N TRP A 323 -18.21 1.82 22.82
CA TRP A 323 -17.93 3.26 22.92
C TRP A 323 -18.99 4.18 22.34
N GLY A 324 -20.08 3.63 21.77
CA GLY A 324 -21.21 4.43 21.26
C GLY A 324 -21.76 5.38 22.32
N GLY A 325 -21.99 6.63 21.94
CA GLY A 325 -22.44 7.69 22.84
C GLY A 325 -21.42 8.17 23.90
N LYS A 326 -20.21 7.59 23.97
CA LYS A 326 -19.14 8.01 24.90
C LYS A 326 -18.16 9.00 24.27
N ALA A 327 -17.86 8.84 22.98
CA ALA A 327 -16.90 9.66 22.27
C ALA A 327 -17.49 11.02 21.85
N GLU A 328 -16.77 12.12 22.13
CA GLU A 328 -17.11 13.47 21.69
C GLU A 328 -16.31 13.88 20.44
N ALA A 329 -15.19 13.21 20.19
CA ALA A 329 -14.41 13.28 18.96
C ALA A 329 -14.01 11.87 18.51
N MET A 330 -13.90 11.67 17.20
CA MET A 330 -13.36 10.47 16.57
C MET A 330 -12.28 10.87 15.56
N CYS A 331 -11.13 10.23 15.61
CA CYS A 331 -10.11 10.35 14.57
C CYS A 331 -9.69 8.97 14.03
N GLY A 332 -8.89 9.00 12.99
CA GLY A 332 -8.18 7.84 12.45
C GLY A 332 -6.81 8.27 11.97
N GLN A 333 -6.10 7.35 11.32
CA GLN A 333 -4.71 7.54 10.91
C GLN A 333 -4.58 8.12 9.50
N HIS A 334 -5.72 8.49 8.90
CA HIS A 334 -5.83 9.23 7.65
C HIS A 334 -6.99 10.22 7.73
N HIS A 335 -7.02 11.20 6.83
CA HIS A 335 -8.05 12.26 6.73
C HIS A 335 -8.21 13.10 8.02
N TRP A 336 -9.40 13.69 8.24
CA TRP A 336 -9.73 14.59 9.35
C TRP A 336 -10.66 13.94 10.39
N PRO A 337 -10.70 14.45 11.64
CA PRO A 337 -11.62 13.95 12.67
C PRO A 337 -13.10 14.27 12.42
N VAL A 338 -13.97 13.64 13.21
CA VAL A 338 -15.40 13.94 13.32
C VAL A 338 -15.74 14.27 14.77
N TRP A 339 -16.58 15.29 14.98
CA TRP A 339 -17.00 15.73 16.32
C TRP A 339 -18.51 15.61 16.50
N GLY A 340 -18.92 15.29 17.73
CA GLY A 340 -20.31 15.14 18.15
C GLY A 340 -20.75 13.68 18.16
N ARG A 341 -21.28 13.23 19.31
CA ARG A 341 -21.65 11.83 19.59
C ARG A 341 -22.51 11.20 18.49
N GLU A 342 -23.59 11.88 18.11
CA GLU A 342 -24.52 11.36 17.09
C GLU A 342 -23.85 11.25 15.72
N ARG A 343 -22.99 12.20 15.36
CA ARG A 343 -22.27 12.21 14.08
C ARG A 343 -21.26 11.07 14.02
N ILE A 344 -20.51 10.88 15.10
CA ILE A 344 -19.54 9.78 15.24
C ILE A 344 -20.25 8.45 15.12
N ASP A 345 -21.29 8.22 15.92
CA ASP A 345 -22.04 6.96 15.88
C ASP A 345 -22.70 6.72 14.51
N THR A 346 -23.15 7.78 13.82
CA THR A 346 -23.72 7.68 12.48
C THR A 346 -22.68 7.27 11.44
N MET A 347 -21.49 7.89 11.45
CA MET A 347 -20.40 7.51 10.57
C MET A 347 -19.99 6.05 10.78
N ILE A 348 -19.85 5.60 12.04
CA ILE A 348 -19.48 4.21 12.34
C ILE A 348 -20.59 3.25 11.89
N ARG A 349 -21.87 3.57 12.11
CA ARG A 349 -22.99 2.75 11.60
C ARG A 349 -22.99 2.65 10.08
N GLN A 350 -22.80 3.76 9.38
CA GLN A 350 -22.78 3.79 7.92
C GLN A 350 -21.59 3.00 7.35
N GLN A 351 -20.40 3.14 7.93
CA GLN A 351 -19.23 2.33 7.55
C GLN A 351 -19.47 0.84 7.84
N ARG A 352 -19.95 0.48 9.05
CA ARG A 352 -20.32 -0.90 9.41
C ARG A 352 -21.27 -1.51 8.36
N ASP A 353 -22.31 -0.78 8.01
CA ASP A 353 -23.35 -1.25 7.10
C ASP A 353 -22.85 -1.30 5.65
N LEU A 354 -21.94 -0.41 5.25
CA LEU A 354 -21.28 -0.44 3.94
C LEU A 354 -20.48 -1.73 3.74
N TYR A 355 -19.62 -2.09 4.69
CA TYR A 355 -18.85 -3.35 4.62
C TYR A 355 -19.78 -4.58 4.68
N LYS A 356 -20.81 -4.55 5.53
CA LYS A 356 -21.79 -5.65 5.62
C LYS A 356 -22.55 -5.84 4.33
N TYR A 357 -23.01 -4.75 3.73
CA TYR A 357 -23.77 -4.77 2.49
C TYR A 357 -22.91 -5.26 1.32
N ALA A 358 -21.69 -4.73 1.19
CA ALA A 358 -20.73 -5.17 0.18
C ALA A 358 -20.47 -6.68 0.32
N HIS A 359 -20.24 -7.18 1.54
CA HIS A 359 -20.10 -8.61 1.82
C HIS A 359 -21.36 -9.40 1.43
N ASP A 360 -22.49 -9.16 2.10
CA ASP A 360 -23.67 -10.02 2.02
C ASP A 360 -24.29 -10.04 0.64
N GLN A 361 -24.37 -8.89 -0.03
CA GLN A 361 -24.95 -8.84 -1.37
C GLN A 361 -24.05 -9.51 -2.40
N THR A 362 -22.73 -9.47 -2.18
CA THR A 362 -21.78 -10.22 -3.02
C THR A 362 -21.99 -11.72 -2.84
N ILE A 363 -22.07 -12.23 -1.61
CA ILE A 363 -22.38 -13.65 -1.35
C ILE A 363 -23.75 -14.04 -1.89
N ARG A 364 -24.78 -13.20 -1.70
CA ARG A 364 -26.12 -13.46 -2.24
C ARG A 364 -26.10 -13.58 -3.76
N LEU A 365 -25.37 -12.71 -4.46
CA LEU A 365 -25.26 -12.76 -5.92
C LEU A 365 -24.42 -13.96 -6.41
N MET A 366 -23.38 -14.39 -5.67
CA MET A 366 -22.70 -15.67 -5.95
C MET A 366 -23.66 -16.85 -5.86
N ASN A 367 -24.52 -16.86 -4.85
CA ASN A 367 -25.52 -17.93 -4.68
C ASN A 367 -26.59 -17.90 -5.78
N HIS A 368 -26.70 -16.82 -6.55
CA HIS A 368 -27.48 -16.76 -7.79
C HIS A 368 -26.69 -17.14 -9.05
N GLY A 369 -25.43 -17.57 -8.90
CA GLY A 369 -24.57 -18.04 -9.98
C GLY A 369 -23.76 -16.95 -10.68
N LEU A 370 -23.76 -15.71 -10.17
CA LEU A 370 -22.98 -14.64 -10.80
C LEU A 370 -21.49 -14.76 -10.45
N ASN A 371 -20.63 -14.54 -11.45
CA ASN A 371 -19.19 -14.42 -11.25
C ASN A 371 -18.78 -13.03 -10.75
N ALA A 372 -17.51 -12.87 -10.37
CA ALA A 372 -16.97 -11.62 -9.82
C ALA A 372 -17.22 -10.38 -10.71
N ALA A 373 -17.13 -10.53 -12.04
CA ALA A 373 -17.35 -9.42 -12.97
C ALA A 373 -18.82 -9.04 -13.07
N GLU A 374 -19.72 -10.02 -13.13
CA GLU A 374 -21.17 -9.82 -13.17
C GLU A 374 -21.70 -9.19 -11.88
N ILE A 375 -21.16 -9.62 -10.72
CA ILE A 375 -21.50 -9.02 -9.42
C ILE A 375 -21.10 -7.54 -9.40
N ALA A 376 -19.91 -7.20 -9.88
CA ALA A 376 -19.43 -5.82 -9.93
C ALA A 376 -20.28 -4.92 -10.85
N GLU A 377 -20.93 -5.48 -11.88
CA GLU A 377 -21.90 -4.76 -12.73
C GLU A 377 -23.29 -4.68 -12.12
N THR A 378 -23.68 -5.65 -11.30
CA THR A 378 -25.03 -5.79 -10.76
C THR A 378 -25.21 -5.02 -9.45
N ILE A 379 -24.22 -5.07 -8.56
CA ILE A 379 -24.35 -4.48 -7.22
C ILE A 379 -24.47 -2.95 -7.30
N ARG A 380 -25.38 -2.39 -6.51
CA ARG A 380 -25.53 -0.95 -6.29
C ARG A 380 -25.59 -0.70 -4.80
N LEU A 381 -24.95 0.36 -4.33
CA LEU A 381 -25.13 0.80 -2.95
C LEU A 381 -26.57 1.30 -2.76
N PRO A 382 -27.18 1.10 -1.58
CA PRO A 382 -28.47 1.69 -1.28
C PRO A 382 -28.35 3.21 -1.17
N SER A 383 -29.44 3.93 -1.47
CA SER A 383 -29.46 5.41 -1.42
C SER A 383 -29.08 5.98 -0.05
N SER A 384 -29.31 5.23 1.03
CA SER A 384 -28.91 5.58 2.41
C SER A 384 -27.39 5.62 2.64
N LEU A 385 -26.60 4.99 1.76
CA LEU A 385 -25.13 4.97 1.82
C LEU A 385 -24.49 5.72 0.64
N GLU A 386 -25.14 5.73 -0.52
CA GLU A 386 -24.57 6.30 -1.76
C GLU A 386 -24.24 7.80 -1.64
N GLY A 387 -25.05 8.55 -0.89
CA GLY A 387 -24.85 9.98 -0.65
C GLY A 387 -23.88 10.31 0.50
N ALA A 388 -23.39 9.33 1.25
CA ALA A 388 -22.46 9.58 2.35
C ALA A 388 -21.03 9.74 1.81
N TRP A 389 -20.43 10.93 1.99
CA TRP A 389 -19.08 11.22 1.49
C TRP A 389 -18.03 10.22 1.98
N HIS A 390 -18.09 9.82 3.25
CA HIS A 390 -17.21 8.81 3.82
C HIS A 390 -17.45 7.39 3.29
N GLY A 391 -18.54 7.12 2.57
CA GLY A 391 -18.81 5.85 1.90
C GLY A 391 -18.41 5.82 0.43
N ARG A 392 -17.86 6.92 -0.12
CA ARG A 392 -17.47 7.02 -1.53
C ARG A 392 -16.17 6.28 -1.82
N GLY A 393 -16.05 5.79 -3.05
CA GLY A 393 -14.97 4.90 -3.46
C GLY A 393 -13.66 5.60 -3.85
N TYR A 394 -13.10 6.46 -3.00
CA TYR A 394 -11.89 7.23 -3.32
C TYR A 394 -10.60 6.41 -3.32
N TYR A 395 -10.53 5.37 -2.48
CA TYR A 395 -9.37 4.49 -2.35
C TYR A 395 -9.72 3.06 -2.75
N GLY A 396 -10.55 2.41 -1.93
CA GLY A 396 -11.34 1.25 -2.35
C GLY A 396 -12.55 1.68 -3.16
N HIS A 397 -13.14 0.75 -3.90
CA HIS A 397 -14.32 1.02 -4.71
C HIS A 397 -15.17 -0.25 -4.75
N ILE A 398 -16.49 -0.12 -4.66
CA ILE A 398 -17.41 -1.27 -4.58
C ILE A 398 -17.14 -2.30 -5.67
N ARG A 399 -16.86 -1.84 -6.90
CA ARG A 399 -16.62 -2.70 -8.07
C ARG A 399 -15.41 -3.63 -7.95
N HIS A 400 -14.32 -3.25 -7.27
CA HIS A 400 -13.21 -4.20 -7.04
C HIS A 400 -13.30 -4.85 -5.67
N ASN A 401 -13.90 -4.19 -4.68
CA ASN A 401 -14.13 -4.78 -3.37
C ASN A 401 -15.01 -6.03 -3.44
N VAL A 402 -16.06 -6.05 -4.27
CA VAL A 402 -16.86 -7.27 -4.46
C VAL A 402 -16.10 -8.40 -5.17
N LYS A 403 -15.17 -8.06 -6.07
CA LYS A 403 -14.29 -9.06 -6.70
C LYS A 403 -13.33 -9.66 -5.69
N ALA A 404 -12.84 -8.84 -4.76
CA ALA A 404 -12.03 -9.31 -3.64
C ALA A 404 -12.83 -10.30 -2.77
N ILE A 405 -14.05 -9.94 -2.38
CA ILE A 405 -14.94 -10.84 -1.61
C ILE A 405 -15.16 -12.15 -2.39
N TYR A 406 -15.41 -12.09 -3.70
CA TYR A 406 -15.47 -13.30 -4.54
C TYR A 406 -14.19 -14.14 -4.44
N GLN A 407 -13.03 -13.53 -4.63
CA GLN A 407 -11.75 -14.21 -4.55
C GLN A 407 -11.53 -14.88 -3.17
N LYS A 408 -11.98 -14.26 -2.08
CA LYS A 408 -11.87 -14.82 -0.73
C LYS A 408 -12.67 -16.12 -0.57
N TYR A 409 -13.86 -16.19 -1.15
CA TYR A 409 -14.78 -17.32 -0.94
C TYR A 409 -14.68 -18.41 -2.01
N LEU A 410 -14.47 -18.03 -3.27
CA LEU A 410 -14.49 -18.95 -4.42
C LEU A 410 -13.15 -19.01 -5.18
N GLY A 411 -12.16 -18.21 -4.78
CA GLY A 411 -10.86 -18.18 -5.44
C GLY A 411 -10.88 -17.44 -6.78
N TRP A 412 -9.87 -17.71 -7.61
CA TRP A 412 -9.70 -17.04 -8.91
C TRP A 412 -10.59 -17.63 -10.02
N TYR A 413 -10.98 -18.90 -9.89
CA TYR A 413 -11.70 -19.64 -10.93
C TYR A 413 -13.20 -19.36 -10.86
N ASP A 414 -13.82 -19.06 -12.00
CA ASP A 414 -15.23 -18.72 -12.11
C ASP A 414 -16.14 -19.92 -12.44
N ALA A 415 -15.61 -21.13 -12.32
CA ALA A 415 -16.28 -22.39 -12.68
C ALA A 415 -16.60 -22.56 -14.18
N ASN A 416 -16.18 -21.65 -15.06
CA ASN A 416 -16.30 -21.82 -16.50
C ASN A 416 -15.02 -22.48 -17.08
N PRO A 417 -15.09 -23.71 -17.64
CA PRO A 417 -13.91 -24.42 -18.11
C PRO A 417 -13.09 -23.71 -19.19
N VAL A 418 -13.67 -22.75 -19.93
CA VAL A 418 -12.93 -21.92 -20.89
C VAL A 418 -11.83 -21.09 -20.21
N ASN A 419 -12.04 -20.75 -18.93
CA ASN A 419 -11.14 -19.93 -18.13
C ASN A 419 -10.20 -20.76 -17.24
N LEU A 420 -10.33 -22.10 -17.23
CA LEU A 420 -9.55 -22.98 -16.35
C LEU A 420 -8.08 -23.05 -16.75
N ASP A 421 -7.82 -23.17 -18.06
CA ASP A 421 -6.47 -23.27 -18.64
C ASP A 421 -6.37 -22.38 -19.88
N SER A 422 -6.66 -21.09 -19.70
CA SER A 422 -6.59 -20.12 -20.79
C SER A 422 -5.16 -19.87 -21.24
N LEU A 423 -4.99 -19.65 -22.55
CA LEU A 423 -3.71 -19.25 -23.11
C LEU A 423 -3.17 -17.96 -22.44
N PRO A 424 -1.85 -17.86 -22.19
CA PRO A 424 -1.25 -16.61 -21.73
C PRO A 424 -1.51 -15.44 -22.70
N PRO A 425 -1.47 -14.18 -22.23
CA PRO A 425 -1.90 -13.01 -23.00
C PRO A 425 -1.26 -12.84 -24.39
N VAL A 426 0.02 -13.20 -24.55
CA VAL A 426 0.73 -13.11 -25.85
C VAL A 426 0.16 -14.11 -26.86
N GLU A 427 0.03 -15.38 -26.46
CA GLU A 427 -0.46 -16.44 -27.35
C GLU A 427 -1.96 -16.27 -27.65
N ALA A 428 -2.75 -15.91 -26.64
CA ALA A 428 -4.15 -15.54 -26.83
C ALA A 428 -4.30 -14.34 -27.77
N GLY A 429 -3.50 -13.28 -27.56
CA GLY A 429 -3.53 -12.06 -28.37
C GLY A 429 -3.30 -12.34 -29.85
N LYS A 430 -2.32 -13.19 -30.20
CA LYS A 430 -2.06 -13.59 -31.59
C LYS A 430 -3.30 -14.20 -32.25
N LYS A 431 -4.02 -15.08 -31.54
CA LYS A 431 -5.23 -15.74 -32.04
C LYS A 431 -6.43 -14.81 -32.14
N TYR A 432 -6.63 -13.92 -31.17
CA TYR A 432 -7.69 -12.92 -31.26
C TYR A 432 -7.46 -11.95 -32.43
N VAL A 433 -6.21 -11.52 -32.68
CA VAL A 433 -5.89 -10.68 -33.84
C VAL A 433 -6.20 -11.39 -35.16
N GLU A 434 -5.89 -12.67 -35.26
CA GLU A 434 -6.26 -13.51 -36.42
C GLU A 434 -7.78 -13.54 -36.62
N TYR A 435 -8.56 -13.88 -35.58
CA TYR A 435 -10.02 -13.99 -35.64
C TYR A 435 -10.74 -12.67 -35.86
N MET A 436 -10.18 -11.54 -35.41
CA MET A 436 -10.78 -10.22 -35.59
C MET A 436 -10.46 -9.59 -36.96
N GLY A 437 -9.74 -10.31 -37.85
CA GLY A 437 -9.44 -9.84 -39.21
C GLY A 437 -8.15 -9.03 -39.33
N GLY A 438 -7.22 -9.18 -38.39
CA GLY A 438 -5.92 -8.51 -38.39
C GLY A 438 -5.89 -7.15 -37.68
N ALA A 439 -4.68 -6.59 -37.57
CA ALA A 439 -4.41 -5.37 -36.81
C ALA A 439 -5.22 -4.15 -37.31
N ASP A 440 -5.26 -3.93 -38.63
CA ASP A 440 -5.93 -2.76 -39.21
C ASP A 440 -7.44 -2.81 -39.00
N ALA A 441 -8.04 -4.00 -39.06
CA ALA A 441 -9.46 -4.21 -38.80
C ALA A 441 -9.81 -3.88 -37.34
N ILE A 442 -8.98 -4.35 -36.39
CA ILE A 442 -9.13 -4.02 -34.96
C ILE A 442 -9.05 -2.51 -34.77
N LEU A 443 -7.98 -1.86 -35.25
CA LEU A 443 -7.76 -0.42 -35.05
C LEU A 443 -8.91 0.42 -35.62
N LYS A 444 -9.40 0.08 -36.81
CA LYS A 444 -10.54 0.77 -37.43
C LYS A 444 -11.80 0.68 -36.57
N ARG A 445 -12.16 -0.52 -36.09
CA ARG A 445 -13.35 -0.74 -35.26
C ARG A 445 -13.20 -0.08 -33.88
N ALA A 446 -12.07 -0.33 -33.23
CA ALA A 446 -11.74 0.21 -31.92
C ALA A 446 -11.72 1.73 -31.90
N THR A 447 -11.25 2.40 -32.97
CA THR A 447 -11.32 3.86 -33.10
C THR A 447 -12.76 4.36 -33.18
N ALA A 448 -13.63 3.65 -33.92
CA ALA A 448 -15.04 3.99 -34.00
C ALA A 448 -15.76 3.81 -32.65
N ASP A 449 -15.45 2.74 -31.91
CA ASP A 449 -16.01 2.47 -30.59
C ASP A 449 -15.46 3.42 -29.52
N PHE A 450 -14.19 3.82 -29.63
CA PHE A 450 -13.60 4.88 -28.83
C PHE A 450 -14.36 6.21 -28.99
N ALA A 451 -14.70 6.58 -30.23
CA ALA A 451 -15.46 7.80 -30.50
C ALA A 451 -16.88 7.78 -29.89
N LYS A 452 -17.45 6.60 -29.65
CA LYS A 452 -18.74 6.42 -28.95
C LYS A 452 -18.61 6.39 -27.42
N GLY A 453 -17.38 6.38 -26.88
CA GLY A 453 -17.14 6.26 -25.44
C GLY A 453 -17.11 4.84 -24.89
N GLU A 454 -16.96 3.81 -25.73
CA GLU A 454 -16.95 2.40 -25.32
C GLU A 454 -15.58 1.97 -24.74
N PHE A 455 -14.95 2.85 -23.94
CA PHE A 455 -13.54 2.75 -23.55
C PHE A 455 -13.16 1.42 -22.89
N ARG A 456 -14.04 0.84 -22.08
CA ARG A 456 -13.77 -0.44 -21.40
C ARG A 456 -13.60 -1.59 -22.40
N PHE A 457 -14.43 -1.64 -23.45
CA PHE A 457 -14.34 -2.67 -24.47
C PHE A 457 -13.16 -2.40 -25.42
N VAL A 458 -12.94 -1.13 -25.80
CA VAL A 458 -11.77 -0.72 -26.57
C VAL A 458 -10.48 -1.16 -25.87
N ALA A 459 -10.37 -0.98 -24.55
CA ALA A 459 -9.20 -1.40 -23.79
C ALA A 459 -8.98 -2.92 -23.87
N GLN A 460 -10.04 -3.72 -23.75
CA GLN A 460 -9.96 -5.19 -23.87
C GLN A 460 -9.51 -5.60 -25.28
N ALA A 461 -10.18 -5.08 -26.32
CA ALA A 461 -9.91 -5.44 -27.71
C ALA A 461 -8.49 -5.03 -28.15
N VAL A 462 -8.08 -3.80 -27.86
CA VAL A 462 -6.77 -3.27 -28.28
C VAL A 462 -5.64 -3.88 -27.46
N SER A 463 -5.87 -4.29 -26.21
CA SER A 463 -4.86 -5.01 -25.40
C SER A 463 -4.41 -6.30 -26.10
N HIS A 464 -5.31 -7.07 -26.71
CA HIS A 464 -4.91 -8.27 -27.47
C HIS A 464 -3.94 -7.92 -28.62
N LEU A 465 -4.17 -6.80 -29.31
CA LEU A 465 -3.29 -6.34 -30.38
C LEU A 465 -1.93 -5.88 -29.84
N VAL A 466 -1.89 -5.14 -28.73
CA VAL A 466 -0.62 -4.73 -28.09
C VAL A 466 0.19 -5.94 -27.64
N PHE A 467 -0.44 -6.95 -27.04
CA PHE A 467 0.28 -8.16 -26.62
C PHE A 467 0.73 -9.03 -27.80
N ALA A 468 0.00 -9.04 -28.91
CA ALA A 468 0.39 -9.77 -30.12
C ALA A 468 1.47 -9.06 -30.95
N LYS A 469 1.44 -7.72 -30.98
CA LYS A 469 2.30 -6.86 -31.79
C LYS A 469 2.78 -5.65 -30.96
N PRO A 470 3.71 -5.83 -30.00
CA PRO A 470 4.13 -4.79 -29.06
C PRO A 470 4.82 -3.58 -29.70
N ASP A 471 5.30 -3.71 -30.94
CA ASP A 471 5.89 -2.59 -31.69
C ASP A 471 4.85 -1.77 -32.48
N ASN A 472 3.58 -2.17 -32.48
CA ASN A 472 2.50 -1.44 -33.16
C ASN A 472 2.16 -0.14 -32.41
N GLN A 473 2.77 0.96 -32.85
CA GLN A 473 2.60 2.28 -32.23
C GLN A 473 1.16 2.78 -32.25
N ALA A 474 0.40 2.51 -33.31
CA ALA A 474 -1.01 2.93 -33.39
C ALA A 474 -1.88 2.21 -32.34
N ALA A 475 -1.63 0.92 -32.09
CA ALA A 475 -2.32 0.17 -31.04
C ALA A 475 -1.95 0.67 -29.64
N ARG A 476 -0.66 0.93 -29.40
CA ARG A 476 -0.19 1.51 -28.12
C ARG A 476 -0.81 2.87 -27.86
N ALA A 477 -0.82 3.75 -28.86
CA ALA A 477 -1.42 5.09 -28.78
C ALA A 477 -2.92 5.03 -28.48
N LEU A 478 -3.68 4.21 -29.23
CA LEU A 478 -5.12 4.07 -29.00
C LEU A 478 -5.43 3.48 -27.62
N LEU A 479 -4.66 2.48 -27.16
CA LEU A 479 -4.84 1.93 -25.82
C LEU A 479 -4.49 2.95 -24.73
N ALA A 480 -3.45 3.75 -24.93
CA ALA A 480 -3.07 4.82 -24.02
C ALA A 480 -4.15 5.90 -23.92
N ASP A 481 -4.69 6.37 -25.05
CA ASP A 481 -5.82 7.30 -25.11
C ASP A 481 -7.05 6.72 -24.39
N THR A 482 -7.28 5.42 -24.55
CA THR A 482 -8.39 4.71 -23.89
C THR A 482 -8.23 4.65 -22.38
N PHE A 483 -7.05 4.26 -21.89
CA PHE A 483 -6.76 4.31 -20.45
C PHE A 483 -6.86 5.73 -19.92
N GLU A 484 -6.41 6.73 -20.67
CA GLU A 484 -6.52 8.12 -20.25
C GLU A 484 -7.98 8.56 -20.02
N GLN A 485 -8.90 8.24 -20.94
CA GLN A 485 -10.32 8.52 -20.75
C GLN A 485 -10.92 7.76 -19.56
N LEU A 486 -10.55 6.48 -19.37
CA LEU A 486 -10.96 5.70 -18.19
C LEU A 486 -10.43 6.31 -16.88
N GLY A 487 -9.20 6.83 -16.89
CA GLY A 487 -8.61 7.51 -15.74
C GLY A 487 -9.27 8.86 -15.44
N TYR A 488 -9.70 9.60 -16.47
CA TYR A 488 -10.46 10.84 -16.29
C TYR A 488 -11.88 10.60 -15.75
N ALA A 489 -12.49 9.46 -16.11
CA ALA A 489 -13.81 9.04 -15.65
C ALA A 489 -13.83 8.41 -14.23
N ALA A 490 -12.67 8.09 -13.66
CA ALA A 490 -12.59 7.36 -12.39
C ALA A 490 -12.77 8.27 -11.17
N GLU A 491 -13.73 7.94 -10.31
CA GLU A 491 -13.87 8.52 -8.96
C GLU A 491 -12.79 7.99 -8.00
N SER A 492 -12.39 6.73 -8.14
CA SER A 492 -11.31 6.16 -7.34
C SER A 492 -9.95 6.64 -7.81
N SER A 493 -9.17 7.22 -6.89
CA SER A 493 -7.85 7.73 -7.22
C SER A 493 -6.88 6.61 -7.60
N THR A 494 -7.02 5.42 -6.98
CA THR A 494 -6.17 4.27 -7.30
C THR A 494 -6.44 3.72 -8.70
N TRP A 495 -7.70 3.78 -9.16
CA TRP A 495 -8.07 3.44 -10.54
C TRP A 495 -7.53 4.47 -11.51
N ARG A 496 -7.72 5.77 -11.21
CA ARG A 496 -7.18 6.87 -12.01
C ARG A 496 -5.67 6.71 -12.22
N ASN A 497 -4.93 6.53 -11.13
CA ASN A 497 -3.47 6.40 -11.19
C ASN A 497 -3.06 5.17 -12.01
N ALA A 498 -3.74 4.04 -11.84
CA ALA A 498 -3.40 2.81 -12.56
C ALA A 498 -3.61 2.97 -14.07
N TYR A 499 -4.73 3.56 -14.48
CA TYR A 499 -5.00 3.82 -15.90
C TYR A 499 -4.01 4.82 -16.49
N LEU A 500 -3.79 5.97 -15.84
CA LEU A 500 -2.90 7.01 -16.35
C LEU A 500 -1.44 6.55 -16.42
N PHE A 501 -0.99 5.73 -15.46
CA PHE A 501 0.36 5.20 -15.49
C PHE A 501 0.52 4.12 -16.57
N GLY A 502 -0.51 3.31 -16.82
CA GLY A 502 -0.56 2.43 -17.98
C GLY A 502 -0.47 3.20 -19.31
N ALA A 503 -1.20 4.31 -19.44
CA ALA A 503 -1.11 5.19 -20.61
C ALA A 503 0.29 5.79 -20.78
N GLN A 504 0.91 6.24 -19.68
CA GLN A 504 2.27 6.76 -19.69
C GLN A 504 3.28 5.72 -20.19
N GLU A 505 3.22 4.48 -19.68
CA GLU A 505 4.14 3.42 -20.12
C GLU A 505 3.95 3.03 -21.59
N LEU A 506 2.71 3.00 -22.08
CA LEU A 506 2.46 2.73 -23.50
C LEU A 506 3.06 3.81 -24.41
N ARG A 507 2.98 5.09 -24.01
CA ARG A 507 3.50 6.24 -24.77
C ARG A 507 5.01 6.46 -24.62
N GLN A 508 5.58 6.19 -23.45
CA GLN A 508 6.94 6.61 -23.09
C GLN A 508 7.87 5.45 -22.71
N GLY A 509 7.33 4.24 -22.53
CA GLY A 509 8.04 3.11 -21.93
C GLY A 509 8.11 3.19 -20.40
N MET A 510 8.68 2.14 -19.78
CA MET A 510 8.87 2.09 -18.33
C MET A 510 9.86 3.17 -17.85
N PRO A 511 9.57 3.86 -16.73
CA PRO A 511 10.52 4.78 -16.12
C PRO A 511 11.85 4.09 -15.79
N LYS A 512 12.96 4.76 -16.11
CA LYS A 512 14.29 4.33 -15.67
C LYS A 512 14.44 4.64 -14.18
N THR A 513 14.61 3.61 -13.36
CA THR A 513 14.76 3.75 -11.90
C THR A 513 16.11 3.19 -11.47
N PRO A 514 16.77 3.79 -10.46
CA PRO A 514 18.01 3.25 -9.94
C PRO A 514 17.79 1.88 -9.29
N PRO A 515 18.85 1.06 -9.16
CA PRO A 515 18.79 -0.19 -8.40
C PRO A 515 18.24 0.03 -7.00
N ARG A 516 17.64 -1.01 -6.44
CA ARG A 516 17.08 -0.94 -5.10
C ARG A 516 18.20 -0.90 -4.07
N SER A 517 18.08 -0.02 -3.09
CA SER A 517 18.97 -0.04 -1.93
C SER A 517 18.82 -1.36 -1.16
N PRO A 518 19.91 -1.89 -0.58
CA PRO A 518 19.82 -3.00 0.37
C PRO A 518 18.84 -2.68 1.50
N MET A 519 18.28 -3.72 2.11
CA MET A 519 17.45 -3.55 3.30
C MET A 519 18.30 -2.93 4.43
N PRO A 520 17.81 -1.90 5.14
CA PRO A 520 18.54 -1.33 6.27
C PRO A 520 18.82 -2.38 7.34
N ARG A 521 19.99 -2.29 7.98
CA ARG A 521 20.42 -3.19 9.06
C ARG A 521 19.38 -3.28 10.19
N GLU A 522 18.77 -2.16 10.56
CA GLU A 522 17.75 -2.10 11.61
C GLU A 522 16.52 -2.93 11.25
N THR A 523 16.03 -2.81 10.01
CA THR A 523 14.94 -3.64 9.51
C THR A 523 15.32 -5.12 9.56
N LEU A 524 16.53 -5.49 9.12
CA LEU A 524 17.01 -6.88 9.19
C LEU A 524 17.08 -7.42 10.62
N ALA A 525 17.53 -6.59 11.58
CA ALA A 525 17.59 -6.94 12.99
C ALA A 525 16.18 -7.10 13.61
N ALA A 526 15.17 -6.41 13.08
CA ALA A 526 13.78 -6.57 13.50
C ALA A 526 13.17 -7.90 13.03
N LEU A 527 13.65 -8.50 11.93
CA LEU A 527 13.14 -9.77 11.39
C LEU A 527 13.51 -10.97 12.26
N ARG A 528 12.66 -12.01 12.24
CA ARG A 528 13.00 -13.33 12.75
C ARG A 528 13.96 -14.02 11.77
N THR A 529 14.89 -14.83 12.28
CA THR A 529 15.85 -15.55 11.44
C THR A 529 15.16 -16.48 10.42
N GLU A 530 14.06 -17.12 10.81
CA GLU A 530 13.20 -17.95 9.96
C GLU A 530 12.69 -17.19 8.73
N GLN A 531 12.27 -15.94 8.91
CA GLN A 531 11.76 -15.11 7.82
C GLN A 531 12.86 -14.76 6.80
N LEU A 532 14.13 -14.65 7.22
CA LEU A 532 15.24 -14.50 6.28
C LEU A 532 15.46 -15.74 5.42
N TRP A 533 15.26 -16.92 6.01
CA TRP A 533 15.36 -18.19 5.29
C TRP A 533 14.23 -18.36 4.29
N ASP A 534 13.01 -17.97 4.65
CA ASP A 534 11.88 -17.94 3.71
C ASP A 534 12.19 -17.04 2.50
N VAL A 535 12.73 -15.84 2.75
CA VAL A 535 13.13 -14.91 1.68
C VAL A 535 14.25 -15.48 0.81
N LEU A 536 15.22 -16.18 1.40
CA LEU A 536 16.27 -16.85 0.63
C LEU A 536 15.69 -17.97 -0.25
N GLY A 537 14.74 -18.75 0.27
CA GLY A 537 14.06 -19.80 -0.49
C GLY A 537 13.30 -19.27 -1.70
N ILE A 538 12.65 -18.11 -1.59
CA ILE A 538 11.95 -17.45 -2.72
C ILE A 538 12.92 -17.05 -3.83
N ARG A 539 14.17 -16.73 -3.49
CA ARG A 539 15.19 -16.36 -4.48
C ARG A 539 15.78 -17.55 -5.20
N LEU A 540 15.61 -18.77 -4.70
CA LEU A 540 16.18 -19.95 -5.33
C LEU A 540 15.60 -20.14 -6.74
N ASN A 541 16.47 -20.16 -7.75
CA ASN A 541 16.10 -20.59 -9.08
C ASN A 541 16.07 -22.12 -9.12
N GLY A 542 14.88 -22.70 -9.01
CA GLY A 542 14.65 -24.14 -9.00
C GLY A 542 15.29 -24.86 -10.20
N PRO A 543 15.09 -24.40 -11.45
CA PRO A 543 15.75 -24.99 -12.63
C PRO A 543 17.28 -25.03 -12.55
N LYS A 544 17.95 -24.00 -12.01
CA LYS A 544 19.41 -24.03 -11.78
C LYS A 544 19.82 -24.98 -10.66
N ALA A 545 18.91 -25.25 -9.72
CA ALA A 545 19.13 -26.10 -8.57
C ALA A 545 18.86 -27.60 -8.83
N GLU A 546 18.39 -27.95 -10.04
CA GLU A 546 18.07 -29.32 -10.44
C GLU A 546 19.20 -30.30 -10.11
N GLY A 547 18.87 -31.38 -9.40
CA GLY A 547 19.81 -32.44 -9.03
C GLY A 547 20.84 -32.07 -7.95
N LYS A 548 20.82 -30.85 -7.40
CA LYS A 548 21.74 -30.44 -6.33
C LYS A 548 21.17 -30.82 -4.96
N ARG A 549 22.07 -31.25 -4.07
CA ARG A 549 21.81 -31.41 -2.64
C ARG A 549 22.83 -30.58 -1.85
N ILE A 550 22.38 -29.69 -0.99
CA ILE A 550 23.25 -28.89 -0.12
C ILE A 550 22.67 -28.84 1.29
N VAL A 551 23.45 -29.26 2.30
CA VAL A 551 23.06 -29.19 3.71
C VAL A 551 24.02 -28.26 4.45
N LEU A 552 23.51 -27.16 5.01
CA LEU A 552 24.31 -26.17 5.75
C LEU A 552 23.78 -26.00 7.17
N ASN A 553 24.68 -26.11 8.15
CA ASN A 553 24.36 -25.81 9.54
C ASN A 553 24.66 -24.35 9.87
N TRP A 554 23.79 -23.73 10.67
CA TRP A 554 23.95 -22.37 11.18
C TRP A 554 23.80 -22.36 12.69
N ASN A 555 24.72 -21.67 13.37
CA ASN A 555 24.73 -21.51 14.82
C ASN A 555 24.95 -20.03 15.16
N PHE A 556 23.93 -19.39 15.75
CA PHE A 556 23.95 -17.98 16.11
C PHE A 556 24.36 -17.79 17.56
N THR A 557 25.54 -17.20 17.80
CA THR A 557 26.15 -17.15 19.13
C THR A 557 25.49 -16.17 20.10
N ASP A 558 24.84 -15.14 19.58
CA ASP A 558 24.17 -14.07 20.33
C ASP A 558 22.71 -14.39 20.63
N THR A 559 21.99 -15.02 19.70
CA THR A 559 20.59 -15.43 19.91
C THR A 559 20.46 -16.85 20.46
N GLY A 560 21.51 -17.68 20.36
CA GLY A 560 21.48 -19.09 20.72
C GLY A 560 20.69 -19.98 19.74
N GLU A 561 20.22 -19.42 18.63
CA GLU A 561 19.45 -20.16 17.64
C GLU A 561 20.35 -21.04 16.76
N THR A 562 19.85 -22.23 16.42
CA THR A 562 20.49 -23.15 15.48
C THR A 562 19.54 -23.49 14.34
N PHE A 563 20.10 -23.69 13.15
CA PHE A 563 19.33 -24.07 11.96
C PHE A 563 20.09 -25.07 11.10
N VAL A 564 19.34 -25.93 10.42
CA VAL A 564 19.80 -26.67 9.23
C VAL A 564 19.09 -26.08 8.03
N LEU A 565 19.83 -25.64 7.02
CA LEU A 565 19.31 -25.31 5.69
C LEU A 565 19.54 -26.52 4.78
N ASN A 566 18.48 -27.01 4.13
CA ASN A 566 18.52 -28.16 3.22
C ASN A 566 18.00 -27.74 1.83
N LEU A 567 18.90 -27.68 0.86
CA LEU A 567 18.57 -27.66 -0.56
C LEU A 567 18.46 -29.09 -1.06
N GLU A 568 17.27 -29.48 -1.48
CA GLU A 568 17.00 -30.79 -2.08
C GLU A 568 15.77 -30.69 -2.98
N ASN A 569 15.75 -31.44 -4.09
CA ASN A 569 14.66 -31.41 -5.07
C ASN A 569 14.29 -29.98 -5.52
N SER A 570 15.33 -29.16 -5.75
CA SER A 570 15.17 -27.77 -6.20
C SER A 570 14.39 -26.87 -5.23
N ALA A 571 14.29 -27.26 -3.96
CA ALA A 571 13.65 -26.50 -2.89
C ALA A 571 14.61 -26.27 -1.73
N LEU A 572 14.64 -25.03 -1.21
CA LEU A 572 15.39 -24.69 0.00
C LEU A 572 14.45 -24.71 1.20
N THR A 573 14.72 -25.60 2.14
CA THR A 573 13.98 -25.76 3.40
C THR A 573 14.88 -25.50 4.59
N TYR A 574 14.30 -25.30 5.77
CA TYR A 574 15.07 -25.23 7.00
C TYR A 574 14.41 -25.95 8.18
N VAL A 575 15.23 -26.32 9.15
CA VAL A 575 14.80 -26.86 10.44
C VAL A 575 15.43 -26.04 11.55
N LYS A 576 14.59 -25.43 12.40
CA LYS A 576 15.03 -24.68 13.59
C LYS A 576 15.38 -25.64 14.74
N GLY A 577 16.39 -25.28 15.53
CA GLY A 577 16.79 -26.03 16.72
C GLY A 577 17.55 -27.33 16.42
N ALA A 578 18.03 -27.51 15.19
CA ALA A 578 18.67 -28.73 14.73
C ALA A 578 20.07 -28.45 14.15
N GLN A 579 20.88 -29.51 14.08
CA GLN A 579 22.16 -29.57 13.37
C GLN A 579 22.24 -30.92 12.66
N ALA A 580 22.62 -30.92 11.38
CA ALA A 580 22.82 -32.14 10.61
C ALA A 580 24.26 -32.64 10.78
N ALA A 581 24.43 -33.94 11.06
CA ALA A 581 25.75 -34.56 11.21
C ALA A 581 26.51 -34.67 9.88
N ASP A 582 25.78 -34.77 8.77
CA ASP A 582 26.26 -34.85 7.39
C ASP A 582 26.22 -33.48 6.67
N ALA A 583 26.19 -32.37 7.41
CA ALA A 583 26.23 -31.04 6.80
C ALA A 583 27.52 -30.83 6.01
N HIS A 584 27.41 -30.28 4.80
CA HIS A 584 28.57 -29.96 3.97
C HIS A 584 29.41 -28.83 4.55
N ALA A 585 28.77 -27.89 5.25
CA ALA A 585 29.46 -26.86 6.04
C ALA A 585 28.61 -26.42 7.24
N SER A 586 29.28 -25.96 8.29
CA SER A 586 28.64 -25.33 9.46
C SER A 586 29.22 -23.94 9.71
N PHE A 587 28.34 -22.95 9.89
CA PHE A 587 28.69 -21.55 10.15
C PHE A 587 28.31 -21.18 11.58
N THR A 588 29.27 -20.69 12.36
CA THR A 588 29.05 -20.15 13.70
C THR A 588 29.41 -18.67 13.73
N LEU A 589 28.44 -17.81 14.05
CA LEU A 589 28.55 -16.35 13.98
C LEU A 589 27.50 -15.68 14.87
N ALA A 590 27.64 -14.40 15.19
CA ALA A 590 26.51 -13.65 15.72
C ALA A 590 25.48 -13.35 14.61
N ARG A 591 24.20 -13.38 14.93
CA ARG A 591 23.10 -13.07 14.01
C ARG A 591 23.24 -11.68 13.41
N SER A 592 23.75 -10.72 14.19
CA SER A 592 24.08 -9.37 13.71
C SER A 592 25.11 -9.34 12.57
N VAL A 593 26.03 -10.33 12.49
CA VAL A 593 27.00 -10.43 11.39
C VAL A 593 26.30 -10.84 10.11
N LEU A 594 25.30 -11.73 10.18
CA LEU A 594 24.47 -12.05 9.02
C LEU A 594 23.68 -10.82 8.53
N ASP A 595 23.17 -9.98 9.44
CA ASP A 595 22.54 -8.70 9.07
C ASP A 595 23.52 -7.77 8.34
N GLU A 596 24.75 -7.64 8.85
CA GLU A 596 25.81 -6.83 8.22
C GLU A 596 26.11 -7.33 6.79
N VAL A 597 26.14 -8.65 6.58
CA VAL A 597 26.36 -9.23 5.25
C VAL A 597 25.20 -8.93 4.31
N ILE A 598 23.95 -9.14 4.74
CA ILE A 598 22.76 -8.89 3.90
C ILE A 598 22.63 -7.39 3.58
N ALA A 599 22.94 -6.52 4.55
CA ALA A 599 22.99 -5.07 4.37
C ALA A 599 24.17 -4.60 3.50
N LYS A 600 25.06 -5.50 3.06
CA LYS A 600 26.29 -5.22 2.31
C LYS A 600 27.25 -4.27 3.03
N LEU A 601 27.27 -4.31 4.36
CA LEU A 601 28.23 -3.58 5.20
C LEU A 601 29.54 -4.35 5.38
N THR A 602 29.50 -5.67 5.18
CA THR A 602 30.65 -6.59 5.15
C THR A 602 30.33 -7.73 4.18
N THR A 603 31.31 -8.56 3.86
CA THR A 603 31.09 -9.83 3.12
C THR A 603 31.36 -11.05 4.01
N PHE A 604 30.85 -12.23 3.63
CA PHE A 604 31.16 -13.50 4.31
C PHE A 604 32.68 -13.77 4.37
N PRO A 605 33.44 -13.68 3.25
CA PRO A 605 34.88 -13.89 3.29
C PRO A 605 35.62 -12.93 4.23
N GLU A 606 35.27 -11.64 4.22
CA GLU A 606 35.86 -10.66 5.14
C GLU A 606 35.54 -11.00 6.60
N ALA A 607 34.29 -11.34 6.90
CA ALA A 607 33.85 -11.70 8.25
C ALA A 607 34.54 -12.98 8.77
N VAL A 608 34.83 -13.94 7.89
CA VAL A 608 35.68 -15.10 8.21
C VAL A 608 37.13 -14.66 8.47
N GLY A 609 37.70 -13.83 7.60
CA GLY A 609 39.08 -13.37 7.70
C GLY A 609 39.40 -12.61 9.00
N VAL A 610 38.42 -11.85 9.52
CA VAL A 610 38.55 -11.14 10.81
C VAL A 610 38.05 -11.95 12.02
N GLY A 611 37.67 -13.22 11.82
CA GLY A 611 37.26 -14.13 12.89
C GLY A 611 35.85 -13.91 13.45
N LYS A 612 35.00 -13.10 12.80
CA LYS A 612 33.58 -12.91 13.15
C LYS A 612 32.71 -14.12 12.77
N VAL A 613 33.14 -14.92 11.80
CA VAL A 613 32.48 -16.16 11.36
C VAL A 613 33.48 -17.32 11.47
N LYS A 614 33.11 -18.36 12.22
CA LYS A 614 33.84 -19.64 12.24
C LYS A 614 33.15 -20.61 11.31
N VAL A 615 33.94 -21.33 10.50
CA VAL A 615 33.43 -22.32 9.54
C VAL A 615 34.06 -23.68 9.82
N SER A 616 33.26 -24.74 9.79
CA SER A 616 33.72 -26.13 9.68
C SER A 616 33.12 -26.78 8.42
N GLY A 617 33.79 -27.81 7.88
CA GLY A 617 33.44 -28.39 6.58
C GLY A 617 33.93 -27.54 5.40
N GLU A 618 33.19 -27.58 4.28
CA GLU A 618 33.59 -26.98 3.01
C GLU A 618 32.82 -25.65 2.75
N PRO A 619 33.41 -24.47 3.04
CA PRO A 619 32.73 -23.17 2.89
C PRO A 619 32.21 -22.86 1.48
N LEU A 620 32.78 -23.49 0.45
CA LEU A 620 32.41 -23.29 -0.95
C LEU A 620 30.95 -23.61 -1.23
N TRP A 621 30.31 -24.50 -0.46
CA TRP A 621 28.90 -24.84 -0.61
C TRP A 621 27.94 -23.68 -0.34
N LEU A 622 28.33 -22.71 0.50
CA LEU A 622 27.56 -21.47 0.64
C LEU A 622 27.64 -20.62 -0.63
N GLY A 623 28.83 -20.54 -1.24
CA GLY A 623 29.01 -19.86 -2.53
C GLY A 623 28.20 -20.53 -3.64
N GLU A 624 28.24 -21.87 -3.71
CA GLU A 624 27.43 -22.66 -4.64
C GLU A 624 25.94 -22.36 -4.46
N LEU A 625 25.42 -22.40 -3.22
CA LEU A 625 24.03 -22.05 -2.94
C LEU A 625 23.68 -20.63 -3.41
N MET A 626 24.56 -19.64 -3.15
CA MET A 626 24.31 -18.25 -3.56
C MET A 626 24.30 -18.06 -5.08
N MET A 627 25.04 -18.87 -5.85
CA MET A 627 25.01 -18.83 -7.33
C MET A 627 23.68 -19.33 -7.93
N LEU A 628 22.87 -20.03 -7.14
CA LEU A 628 21.54 -20.51 -7.54
C LEU A 628 20.44 -19.47 -7.32
N MET A 629 20.75 -18.34 -6.69
CA MET A 629 19.76 -17.33 -6.33
C MET A 629 19.54 -16.34 -7.47
N ASP A 630 18.28 -16.04 -7.77
CA ASP A 630 17.91 -14.96 -8.67
C ASP A 630 17.99 -13.59 -7.99
N GLU A 631 18.13 -12.58 -8.84
CA GLU A 631 17.91 -11.18 -8.51
C GLU A 631 16.67 -10.69 -9.25
N PHE A 632 15.76 -10.03 -8.54
CA PHE A 632 14.52 -9.55 -9.12
C PHE A 632 14.68 -8.11 -9.62
N PRO A 633 14.33 -7.82 -10.89
CA PRO A 633 14.41 -6.47 -11.40
C PRO A 633 13.38 -5.57 -10.72
N ARG A 634 13.74 -4.31 -10.50
CA ARG A 634 12.84 -3.29 -9.92
C ARG A 634 11.64 -2.97 -10.83
N MET A 635 11.84 -3.08 -12.14
CA MET A 635 10.85 -2.75 -13.17
C MET A 635 10.65 -3.96 -14.08
N PHE A 636 9.39 -4.24 -14.41
CA PHE A 636 8.99 -5.24 -15.40
C PHE A 636 7.70 -4.79 -16.08
N GLU A 637 7.47 -5.23 -17.32
CA GLU A 637 6.33 -4.81 -18.13
C GLU A 637 5.00 -5.25 -17.50
N ILE A 638 3.96 -4.42 -17.56
CA ILE A 638 2.61 -4.75 -17.05
C ILE A 638 1.57 -4.68 -18.18
N VAL A 639 1.53 -3.57 -18.91
CA VAL A 639 0.56 -3.32 -19.99
C VAL A 639 1.05 -3.81 -21.36
N GLU A 640 2.19 -4.49 -21.40
CA GLU A 640 2.84 -5.03 -22.60
C GLU A 640 3.49 -6.39 -22.28
N PRO A 641 3.86 -7.20 -23.30
CA PRO A 641 4.60 -8.45 -23.11
C PRO A 641 5.91 -8.25 -22.37
N LYS A 642 6.30 -9.27 -21.58
CA LYS A 642 7.62 -9.32 -20.96
C LYS A 642 8.69 -9.37 -22.04
N ARG A 643 9.71 -8.51 -21.94
CA ARG A 643 10.86 -8.52 -22.88
C ARG A 643 11.94 -9.50 -22.46
N THR A 644 12.02 -9.80 -21.17
CA THR A 644 12.93 -10.81 -20.63
C THR A 644 12.18 -12.13 -20.46
N VAL A 645 12.72 -13.19 -21.06
CA VAL A 645 12.25 -14.55 -20.82
C VAL A 645 12.72 -14.96 -19.43
N VAL A 646 11.76 -15.37 -18.58
CA VAL A 646 12.06 -15.99 -17.28
C VAL A 646 12.03 -17.50 -17.53
N THR A 647 13.15 -18.17 -17.31
CA THR A 647 13.33 -19.62 -17.51
C THR A 647 13.53 -20.33 -16.19
#